data_AF-A0AA97KF00-F1
#
_entry.id   AF-A0AA97KF00-F1
#
_cell.length_a   1.000
_cell.length_b   1.000
_cell.length_c   1.000
_cell.angle_alpha   90.00
_cell.angle_beta   90.00
_cell.angle_gamma   90.00
#
_symmetry.space_group_name_H-M   'P 1'
#
loop_
_entity.id
_entity.type
_entity.pdbx_description
1 polymer ?
#
loop_
_entity_poly.entity_id
_entity_poly.type
_entity_poly.pdbx_seq_one_letter_code
_entity_poly.pdbx_strand_id
1 'polypeptide(L)'
;MPLPVPTKAPASIPCCLLTYFLAFLLLTAILASYTLGFQLVRDPLNLASLGLYGAFLSLHFLAQGYFAYMELRKHQGLTLPCSFSKTVALTISAYQEDPSYLRQCLRSARDMAYPKHLLSVVMVVDGNSPEDRYMMEMFQEVFRWEDFGTYVWEGNYHSHPMTEELKDSQQREVETLIRSKRCVCIMQKWGGKREVMYTAFRALGDSVDYIQVCDSDTKLDPMATVELVKVLESNEHYGAVGGNVKILNVSDSFISFMSSLRYWMAFNMERACQSYFGCVSCISGPLGMYRNNLLQLFLEPWYLQTFLGNKCTFGDDRHLTNRVLSLGYATKYAPCSICRSETPSLLLRWVSQQTRWSRSYFREWFYMVLWWPQHSPWLAYEAIVSGLFPFLVAGTTLRFLYSGSLWGSLWVLICIQMGGLTKALYATALRRNPIMFLASLYSALYMAALLPTKLFALVTLPWAEGWGTSGRLHIHINYLPLLPLLAWWGAVLGGLSFTLYKEAARGWRDMEVLAYGLSACLAHWGILLGFYLVWVRRACQRRCGSYQLEQVKGVWDGGELGIPGSISSALPTLSSFGKREEASLTQVLLKMLLAVCGLAFLAGLMSNGSIIFIVSCGKERTVDLLWSLNLAVTDFVFVLLLPIRVWSMSTNFDLLLTVSSSVTALHVVSRAFFLAAMTASCSVSVASPAWLEGSKALHWAFVAALVIWALSFAFSVRYRDLWEATMLSKEPKTEVAFFLAYFSSCLDAIIRLSMNGGFGNHLQRSGNWHTPGCQHPKAQQLETLA
;
A
#
# COMPACT_ATOMS: atom_id res chain seq x y z
N MET A 1 1.56 -13.77 45.88
CA MET A 1 1.75 -12.41 45.33
C MET A 1 2.83 -12.50 44.27
N PRO A 2 2.59 -12.09 43.02
CA PRO A 2 3.69 -11.88 42.10
C PRO A 2 4.60 -10.81 42.71
N LEU A 3 5.91 -11.06 42.74
CA LEU A 3 6.90 -10.06 43.13
C LEU A 3 6.62 -8.76 42.36
N PRO A 4 6.69 -7.57 42.99
CA PRO A 4 6.50 -6.32 42.28
C PRO A 4 7.49 -6.26 41.13
N VAL A 5 6.98 -6.32 39.90
CA VAL A 5 7.79 -6.16 38.71
C VAL A 5 8.37 -4.74 38.78
N PRO A 6 9.70 -4.57 38.82
CA PRO A 6 10.30 -3.26 38.95
C PRO A 6 10.09 -2.48 37.65
N THR A 7 9.04 -1.66 37.62
CA THR A 7 8.93 -0.61 36.59
C THR A 7 10.06 0.39 36.81
N LYS A 8 10.76 0.76 35.74
CA LYS A 8 11.82 1.77 35.84
C LYS A 8 11.21 3.05 36.41
N ALA A 9 11.89 3.68 37.38
CA ALA A 9 11.44 4.96 37.91
C ALA A 9 11.26 5.95 36.76
N PRO A 10 10.20 6.78 36.78
CA PRO A 10 9.99 7.78 35.74
C PRO A 10 11.23 8.68 35.63
N ALA A 11 11.55 9.08 34.40
CA ALA A 11 12.66 9.99 34.16
C ALA A 11 12.48 11.27 34.99
N SER A 12 13.59 11.80 35.53
CA SER A 12 13.55 13.04 36.29
C SER A 12 13.05 14.20 35.42
N ILE A 13 12.36 15.17 36.03
CA ILE A 13 11.86 16.36 35.31
C ILE A 13 12.98 17.02 34.46
N PRO A 14 14.22 17.21 34.96
CA PRO A 14 15.30 17.77 34.15
C PRO A 14 15.65 16.90 32.93
N CYS A 15 15.65 15.58 33.07
CA CYS A 15 15.91 14.66 31.95
C CYS A 15 14.81 14.74 30.88
N CYS A 16 13.54 14.83 31.32
CA CYS A 16 12.40 15.04 30.43
C CYS A 16 12.53 16.35 29.66
N LEU A 17 12.76 17.46 30.37
CA LEU A 17 12.92 18.79 29.75
C LEU A 17 14.08 18.79 28.75
N LEU A 18 15.23 18.22 29.11
CA LEU A 18 16.38 18.14 28.22
C LEU A 18 16.08 17.31 26.97
N THR A 19 15.46 16.15 27.12
CA THR A 19 15.14 15.25 25.99
C THR A 19 14.19 15.93 25.01
N TYR A 20 13.11 16.54 25.50
CA TYR A 20 12.16 17.23 24.64
C TYR A 20 12.74 18.50 24.02
N PHE A 21 13.59 19.23 24.76
CA PHE A 21 14.32 20.38 24.22
C PHE A 21 15.24 19.99 23.07
N LEU A 22 16.05 18.93 23.24
CA LEU A 22 16.93 18.42 22.19
C LEU A 22 16.15 17.88 20.98
N ALA A 23 15.02 17.22 21.22
CA ALA A 23 14.11 16.76 20.17
C ALA A 23 13.54 17.95 19.36
N PHE A 24 13.10 19.00 20.05
CA PHE A 24 12.61 20.22 19.41
C PHE A 24 13.71 20.96 18.64
N LEU A 25 14.91 21.05 19.21
CA LEU A 25 16.08 21.65 18.55
C LEU A 25 16.44 20.88 17.27
N LEU A 26 16.47 19.55 17.32
CA LEU A 26 16.71 18.69 16.17
C LEU A 26 15.66 18.89 15.08
N LEU A 27 14.38 18.85 15.46
CA LEU A 27 13.26 19.10 14.53
C LEU A 27 13.41 20.46 13.85
N THR A 28 13.67 21.50 14.63
CA THR A 28 13.84 22.87 14.14
C THR A 28 15.07 22.98 13.23
N ALA A 29 16.19 22.36 13.59
CA ALA A 29 17.41 22.35 12.79
C ALA A 29 17.21 21.63 11.45
N ILE A 30 16.53 20.48 11.43
CA ILE A 30 16.21 19.75 10.20
C ILE A 30 15.32 20.62 9.31
N LEU A 31 14.24 21.19 9.85
CA LEU A 31 13.32 22.05 9.10
C LEU A 31 14.01 23.32 8.60
N ALA A 32 14.81 23.99 9.42
CA ALA A 32 15.56 25.18 9.04
C ALA A 32 16.61 24.87 7.95
N SER A 33 17.35 23.76 8.09
CA SER A 33 18.32 23.33 7.07
C SER A 33 17.65 23.06 5.71
N TYR A 34 16.42 22.55 5.76
CA TYR A 34 15.60 22.28 4.58
C TYR A 34 15.03 23.57 3.96
N THR A 35 14.48 24.48 4.76
CA THR A 35 13.84 25.71 4.26
C THR A 35 14.84 26.76 3.81
N LEU A 36 15.93 26.96 4.55
CA LEU A 36 16.98 27.92 4.22
C LEU A 36 17.85 27.45 3.04
N GLY A 37 17.87 26.15 2.75
CA GLY A 37 18.56 25.59 1.58
C GLY A 37 20.07 25.79 1.59
N PHE A 38 20.70 25.78 2.77
CA PHE A 38 22.13 26.04 2.93
C PHE A 38 22.97 25.03 2.12
N GLN A 39 23.85 25.54 1.25
CA GLN A 39 24.70 24.74 0.37
C GLN A 39 26.10 24.61 0.96
N LEU A 40 26.56 23.38 1.21
CA LEU A 40 27.89 23.08 1.73
C LEU A 40 28.93 22.99 0.62
N VAL A 41 28.58 22.35 -0.49
CA VAL A 41 29.45 22.20 -1.66
C VAL A 41 28.63 22.56 -2.90
N ARG A 42 29.21 23.38 -3.77
CA ARG A 42 28.62 23.77 -5.05
C ARG A 42 29.64 23.50 -6.15
N ASP A 43 29.23 22.72 -7.13
CA ASP A 43 30.04 22.45 -8.30
C ASP A 43 30.25 23.73 -9.15
N PRO A 44 31.43 23.94 -9.76
CA PRO A 44 31.72 25.13 -10.56
C PRO A 44 30.78 25.33 -11.75
N LEU A 45 30.22 24.24 -12.31
CA LEU A 45 29.26 24.28 -13.41
C LEU A 45 27.82 24.46 -12.92
N ASN A 46 27.60 24.62 -11.60
CA ASN A 46 26.28 24.68 -10.96
C ASN A 46 25.40 23.44 -11.20
N LEU A 47 25.99 22.32 -11.62
CA LEU A 47 25.26 21.10 -11.97
C LEU A 47 24.84 20.30 -10.73
N ALA A 48 25.62 20.38 -9.64
CA ALA A 48 25.35 19.67 -8.40
C ALA A 48 25.63 20.57 -7.18
N SER A 49 24.78 20.48 -6.16
CA SER A 49 25.05 21.05 -4.84
C SER A 49 24.69 20.08 -3.71
N LEU A 50 25.59 19.95 -2.73
CA LEU A 50 25.32 19.20 -1.51
C LEU A 50 24.83 20.16 -0.45
N GLY A 51 23.54 20.09 -0.11
CA GLY A 51 22.95 20.87 0.96
C GLY A 51 23.22 20.29 2.35
N LEU A 52 23.08 21.11 3.39
CA LEU A 52 23.20 20.71 4.79
C LEU A 52 22.27 19.54 5.16
N TYR A 53 21.04 19.56 4.65
CA TYR A 53 20.09 18.46 4.82
C TYR A 53 20.56 17.14 4.17
N GLY A 54 21.17 17.21 2.99
CA GLY A 54 21.73 16.04 2.31
C GLY A 54 22.92 15.43 3.06
N ALA A 55 23.79 16.28 3.63
CA ALA A 55 24.86 15.84 4.51
C ALA A 55 24.32 15.18 5.79
N PHE A 56 23.28 15.76 6.40
CA PHE A 56 22.59 15.19 7.56
C PHE A 56 22.02 13.78 7.26
N LEU A 57 21.32 13.61 6.14
CA LEU A 57 20.78 12.28 5.75
C LEU A 57 21.88 11.25 5.49
N SER A 58 23.01 11.69 4.92
CA SER A 58 24.17 10.83 4.68
C SER A 58 24.80 10.39 6.00
N LEU A 59 24.98 11.30 6.95
CA LEU A 59 25.47 11.01 8.29
C LEU A 59 24.52 10.08 9.05
N HIS A 60 23.21 10.33 8.98
CA HIS A 60 22.18 9.45 9.56
C HIS A 60 22.33 8.02 9.04
N PHE A 61 22.46 7.85 7.72
CA PHE A 61 22.62 6.53 7.10
C PHE A 61 23.91 5.83 7.55
N LEU A 62 25.03 6.55 7.60
CA LEU A 62 26.31 6.00 8.06
C LEU A 62 26.26 5.61 9.54
N ALA A 63 25.68 6.45 10.39
CA ALA A 63 25.50 6.17 11.81
C ALA A 63 24.60 4.93 12.02
N GLN A 64 23.47 4.87 11.32
CA GLN A 64 22.55 3.74 11.38
C GLN A 64 23.23 2.44 10.93
N GLY A 65 23.98 2.48 9.83
CA GLY A 65 24.76 1.33 9.34
C GLY A 65 25.84 0.89 10.32
N TYR A 66 26.58 1.83 10.91
CA TYR A 66 27.64 1.54 11.88
C TYR A 66 27.09 0.86 13.15
N PHE A 67 26.05 1.41 13.78
CA PHE A 67 25.48 0.81 14.98
C PHE A 67 24.78 -0.52 14.69
N ALA A 68 24.14 -0.66 13.52
CA ALA A 68 23.62 -1.96 13.07
C ALA A 68 24.74 -3.00 12.92
N TYR A 69 25.86 -2.63 12.30
CA TYR A 69 27.01 -3.50 12.15
C TYR A 69 27.58 -3.97 13.49
N MET A 70 27.73 -3.03 14.44
CA MET A 70 28.19 -3.32 15.79
C MET A 70 27.25 -4.31 16.51
N GLU A 71 25.93 -4.12 16.38
CA GLU A 71 24.95 -5.04 16.98
C GLU A 71 25.01 -6.44 16.36
N LEU A 72 25.12 -6.53 15.03
CA LEU A 72 25.23 -7.81 14.33
C LEU A 72 26.53 -8.55 14.68
N ARG A 73 27.66 -7.82 14.83
CA ARG A 73 28.93 -8.41 15.28
C ARG A 73 28.85 -8.99 16.69
N LYS A 74 28.16 -8.33 17.63
CA LYS A 74 27.96 -8.86 18.99
C LYS A 74 27.30 -10.25 18.97
N HIS A 75 26.33 -10.45 18.09
CA HIS A 75 25.62 -11.72 17.94
C HIS A 75 26.41 -12.80 17.19
N GLN A 76 27.39 -12.42 16.35
CA GLN A 76 28.29 -13.36 15.70
C GLN A 76 29.42 -13.85 16.62
N GLY A 77 29.81 -13.04 17.61
CA GLY A 77 30.89 -13.34 18.56
C GLY A 77 30.46 -14.01 19.86
N LEU A 78 29.19 -13.90 20.26
CA LEU A 78 28.65 -14.57 21.45
C LEU A 78 27.72 -15.73 21.07
N THR A 79 28.17 -16.96 21.32
CA THR A 79 27.25 -18.09 21.52
C THR A 79 26.67 -17.98 22.92
N LEU A 80 25.67 -17.11 23.11
CA LEU A 80 24.90 -17.10 24.36
C LEU A 80 24.31 -18.51 24.55
N PRO A 81 24.64 -19.24 25.64
CA PRO A 81 24.01 -20.51 25.93
C PRO A 81 22.53 -20.28 26.27
N CYS A 82 21.66 -21.18 25.83
CA CYS A 82 20.27 -21.18 26.27
C CYS A 82 20.18 -21.99 27.55
N SER A 83 19.62 -21.42 28.63
CA SER A 83 19.54 -22.12 29.91
C SER A 83 18.55 -23.30 29.88
N PHE A 84 17.57 -23.25 28.97
CA PHE A 84 16.41 -24.16 28.94
C PHE A 84 15.71 -24.29 30.30
N SER A 85 15.69 -23.19 31.06
CA SER A 85 15.02 -23.13 32.37
C SER A 85 13.62 -22.49 32.30
N LYS A 86 13.32 -21.81 31.18
CA LYS A 86 12.12 -20.98 31.03
C LYS A 86 11.04 -21.66 30.19
N THR A 87 9.81 -21.52 30.66
CA THR A 87 8.61 -21.99 29.96
C THR A 87 8.15 -20.97 28.92
N VAL A 88 7.75 -21.44 27.74
CA VAL A 88 7.39 -20.61 26.58
C VAL A 88 6.04 -21.07 26.03
N ALA A 89 5.13 -20.12 25.80
CA ALA A 89 3.93 -20.36 24.98
C ALA A 89 4.09 -19.72 23.60
N LEU A 90 4.02 -20.53 22.54
CA LEU A 90 3.88 -20.05 21.17
C LEU A 90 2.41 -19.84 20.85
N THR A 91 2.01 -18.59 20.62
CA THR A 91 0.65 -18.22 20.23
C THR A 91 0.55 -17.96 18.73
N ILE A 92 -0.44 -18.59 18.08
CA ILE A 92 -0.71 -18.46 16.65
C ILE A 92 -2.11 -17.89 16.48
N SER A 93 -2.23 -16.75 15.79
CA SER A 93 -3.53 -16.13 15.46
C SER A 93 -3.89 -16.45 14.02
N ALA A 94 -5.08 -16.99 13.76
CA ALA A 94 -5.51 -17.41 12.42
C ALA A 94 -6.90 -16.90 12.07
N TYR A 95 -7.12 -16.49 10.82
CA TYR A 95 -8.44 -16.16 10.28
C TYR A 95 -8.49 -16.38 8.76
N GLN A 96 -9.36 -17.28 8.29
CA GLN A 96 -9.58 -17.58 6.87
C GLN A 96 -8.25 -17.69 6.08
N GLU A 97 -7.36 -18.53 6.58
CA GLU A 97 -6.00 -18.69 6.08
C GLU A 97 -5.91 -19.57 4.84
N ASP A 98 -4.87 -19.34 4.03
CA ASP A 98 -4.50 -20.29 2.99
C ASP A 98 -4.06 -21.63 3.62
N PRO A 99 -4.66 -22.78 3.25
CA PRO A 99 -4.35 -24.06 3.87
C PRO A 99 -2.88 -24.48 3.75
N SER A 100 -2.21 -24.09 2.66
CA SER A 100 -0.82 -24.47 2.41
C SER A 100 0.15 -23.71 3.32
N TYR A 101 -0.10 -22.42 3.58
CA TYR A 101 0.71 -21.62 4.48
C TYR A 101 0.43 -21.98 5.94
N LEU A 102 -0.84 -22.15 6.33
CA LEU A 102 -1.19 -22.56 7.69
C LEU A 102 -0.59 -23.93 8.04
N ARG A 103 -0.65 -24.90 7.13
CA ARG A 103 -0.03 -26.22 7.35
C ARG A 103 1.49 -26.13 7.51
N GLN A 104 2.16 -25.26 6.76
CA GLN A 104 3.60 -25.02 6.91
C GLN A 104 3.93 -24.36 8.26
N CYS A 105 3.10 -23.40 8.70
CA CYS A 105 3.22 -22.77 10.02
C CYS A 105 3.11 -23.82 11.13
N LEU A 106 2.02 -24.61 11.15
CA LEU A 106 1.76 -25.64 12.17
C LEU A 106 2.86 -26.71 12.22
N ARG A 107 3.32 -27.20 11.06
CA ARG A 107 4.44 -28.15 11.00
C ARG A 107 5.72 -27.53 11.57
N SER A 108 6.02 -26.28 11.25
CA SER A 108 7.20 -25.61 11.81
C SER A 108 7.11 -25.36 13.32
N ALA A 109 5.91 -25.10 13.84
CA ALA A 109 5.67 -24.98 15.28
C ALA A 109 5.84 -26.31 16.02
N ARG A 110 5.40 -27.42 15.41
CA ARG A 110 5.60 -28.78 15.95
C ARG A 110 7.08 -29.18 15.98
N ASP A 111 7.83 -28.81 14.94
CA ASP A 111 9.22 -29.25 14.72
C ASP A 111 10.26 -28.30 15.35
N MET A 112 9.87 -27.40 16.26
CA MET A 112 10.80 -26.50 16.95
C MET A 112 11.76 -27.25 17.87
N ALA A 113 13.01 -26.77 17.96
CA ALA A 113 14.08 -27.41 18.73
C ALA A 113 14.01 -27.14 20.24
N TYR A 114 13.11 -26.27 20.71
CA TYR A 114 12.95 -26.00 22.14
C TYR A 114 12.35 -27.22 22.86
N PRO A 115 12.78 -27.56 24.09
CA PRO A 115 12.30 -28.74 24.79
C PRO A 115 10.77 -28.78 24.91
N LYS A 116 10.17 -29.91 24.50
CA LYS A 116 8.71 -30.03 24.38
C LYS A 116 7.97 -29.78 25.70
N HIS A 117 8.52 -30.21 26.82
CA HIS A 117 7.91 -30.02 28.15
C HIS A 117 7.95 -28.56 28.65
N LEU A 118 8.75 -27.69 28.01
CA LEU A 118 8.84 -26.26 28.31
C LEU A 118 8.15 -25.40 27.24
N LEU A 119 7.61 -26.01 26.20
CA LEU A 119 6.99 -25.31 25.08
C LEU A 119 5.53 -25.72 24.96
N SER A 120 4.61 -24.78 25.11
CA SER A 120 3.21 -24.94 24.72
C SER A 120 2.92 -24.24 23.39
N VAL A 121 1.96 -24.76 22.63
CA VAL A 121 1.51 -24.18 21.35
C VAL A 121 0.02 -23.91 21.46
N VAL A 122 -0.38 -22.65 21.33
CA VAL A 122 -1.78 -22.21 21.44
C VAL A 122 -2.17 -21.52 20.15
N MET A 123 -3.03 -22.16 19.35
CA MET A 123 -3.65 -21.53 18.19
C MET A 123 -5.05 -21.03 18.56
N VAL A 124 -5.34 -19.78 18.23
CA VAL A 124 -6.69 -19.23 18.36
C VAL A 124 -7.17 -18.78 16.98
N VAL A 125 -8.36 -19.23 16.61
CA VAL A 125 -9.01 -18.98 15.31
C VAL A 125 -10.10 -17.94 15.49
N ASP A 126 -10.02 -16.85 14.72
CA ASP A 126 -10.96 -15.71 14.75
C ASP A 126 -12.29 -16.02 14.04
N GLY A 127 -12.89 -17.15 14.33
CA GLY A 127 -14.10 -17.61 13.68
C GLY A 127 -14.49 -18.99 14.20
N ASN A 128 -15.78 -19.15 14.51
CA ASN A 128 -16.37 -20.39 14.99
C ASN A 128 -17.44 -20.95 14.03
N SER A 129 -17.45 -20.46 12.78
CA SER A 129 -18.36 -20.92 11.74
C SER A 129 -17.91 -22.27 11.14
N PRO A 130 -18.79 -23.00 10.44
CA PRO A 130 -18.41 -24.21 9.70
C PRO A 130 -17.29 -23.97 8.68
N GLU A 131 -17.23 -22.78 8.08
CA GLU A 131 -16.22 -22.39 7.08
C GLU A 131 -14.82 -22.27 7.69
N ASP A 132 -14.71 -22.03 8.99
CA ASP A 132 -13.44 -21.89 9.70
C ASP A 132 -12.90 -23.23 10.24
N ARG A 133 -13.73 -24.29 10.26
CA ARG A 133 -13.40 -25.59 10.90
C ARG A 133 -12.18 -26.28 10.32
N TYR A 134 -11.91 -26.09 9.03
CA TYR A 134 -10.73 -26.67 8.37
C TYR A 134 -9.41 -26.28 9.07
N MET A 135 -9.34 -25.09 9.68
CA MET A 135 -8.14 -24.65 10.43
C MET A 135 -7.91 -25.50 11.68
N MET A 136 -8.98 -25.80 12.43
CA MET A 136 -8.91 -26.69 13.59
C MET A 136 -8.61 -28.14 13.18
N GLU A 137 -9.22 -28.63 12.12
CA GLU A 137 -8.95 -29.98 11.59
C GLU A 137 -7.48 -30.14 11.17
N MET A 138 -6.91 -29.13 10.51
CA MET A 138 -5.48 -29.12 10.18
C MET A 138 -4.59 -29.11 11.43
N PHE A 139 -4.98 -28.40 12.48
CA PHE A 139 -4.26 -28.44 13.76
C PHE A 139 -4.28 -29.84 14.37
N GLN A 140 -5.46 -30.46 14.45
CA GLN A 140 -5.62 -31.83 14.96
C GLN A 140 -4.77 -32.82 14.15
N GLU A 141 -4.75 -32.70 12.82
CA GLU A 141 -3.95 -33.57 11.96
C GLU A 141 -2.44 -33.42 12.23
N VAL A 142 -1.94 -32.19 12.35
CA VAL A 142 -0.50 -31.92 12.54
C VAL A 142 -0.02 -32.35 13.93
N PHE A 143 -0.84 -32.12 14.97
CA PHE A 143 -0.52 -32.38 16.37
C PHE A 143 -1.11 -33.69 16.92
N ARG A 144 -1.63 -34.58 16.05
CA ARG A 144 -2.30 -35.84 16.43
C ARG A 144 -1.53 -36.77 17.37
N TRP A 145 -0.20 -36.63 17.40
CA TRP A 145 0.72 -37.44 18.21
C TRP A 145 1.29 -36.70 19.42
N GLU A 146 0.85 -35.46 19.65
CA GLU A 146 1.21 -34.64 20.80
C GLU A 146 0.03 -34.62 21.78
N ASP A 147 0.27 -34.16 23.01
CA ASP A 147 -0.83 -33.91 23.95
C ASP A 147 -1.58 -32.65 23.52
N PHE A 148 -2.68 -32.84 22.77
CA PHE A 148 -3.47 -31.75 22.22
C PHE A 148 -4.91 -31.68 22.76
N GLY A 149 -5.48 -30.47 22.71
CA GLY A 149 -6.86 -30.19 23.05
C GLY A 149 -7.47 -29.20 22.05
N THR A 150 -8.77 -29.35 21.76
CA THR A 150 -9.49 -28.42 20.88
C THR A 150 -10.81 -28.02 21.49
N TYR A 151 -11.21 -26.76 21.33
CA TYR A 151 -12.48 -26.26 21.83
C TYR A 151 -13.11 -25.24 20.88
N VAL A 152 -14.44 -25.30 20.73
CA VAL A 152 -15.21 -24.32 19.97
C VAL A 152 -15.99 -23.46 20.97
N TRP A 153 -15.49 -22.25 21.20
CA TRP A 153 -16.12 -21.27 22.06
C TRP A 153 -17.21 -20.52 21.29
N GLU A 154 -18.45 -20.54 21.79
CA GLU A 154 -19.59 -19.86 21.17
C GLU A 154 -19.42 -18.34 21.09
N GLY A 155 -18.74 -17.77 22.09
CA GLY A 155 -18.41 -16.35 22.19
C GLY A 155 -16.91 -16.08 22.14
N ASN A 156 -16.49 -15.10 22.93
CA ASN A 156 -15.12 -14.75 23.29
C ASN A 156 -15.19 -13.93 24.61
N TYR A 157 -14.04 -13.48 25.14
CA TYR A 157 -13.97 -12.73 26.40
C TYR A 157 -14.86 -11.48 26.42
N HIS A 158 -14.94 -10.77 25.29
CA HIS A 158 -15.63 -9.48 25.17
C HIS A 158 -17.01 -9.55 24.50
N SER A 159 -17.46 -10.73 24.08
CA SER A 159 -18.80 -10.93 23.55
C SER A 159 -19.82 -10.89 24.69
N HIS A 160 -20.99 -10.31 24.43
CA HIS A 160 -22.13 -10.44 25.34
C HIS A 160 -22.72 -11.86 25.19
N PRO A 161 -22.67 -12.69 26.25
CA PRO A 161 -23.27 -14.01 26.24
C PRO A 161 -24.81 -13.91 26.34
N MET A 162 -25.50 -15.03 26.18
CA MET A 162 -26.93 -15.13 26.49
C MET A 162 -27.19 -15.03 28.01
N THR A 163 -26.25 -15.50 28.86
CA THR A 163 -26.25 -15.39 30.34
C THR A 163 -24.81 -15.34 30.91
N GLU A 164 -24.60 -14.70 32.07
CA GLU A 164 -23.27 -14.59 32.72
C GLU A 164 -22.70 -15.95 33.18
N GLU A 165 -23.55 -16.87 33.65
CA GLU A 165 -23.12 -18.20 34.12
C GLU A 165 -22.50 -19.05 33.00
N LEU A 166 -23.08 -18.99 31.79
CA LEU A 166 -22.57 -19.72 30.63
C LEU A 166 -21.20 -19.18 30.20
N LYS A 167 -21.04 -17.85 30.21
CA LYS A 167 -19.77 -17.19 29.89
C LYS A 167 -18.66 -17.64 30.84
N ASP A 168 -18.94 -17.62 32.14
CA ASP A 168 -18.01 -18.06 33.17
C ASP A 168 -17.59 -19.52 32.99
N SER A 169 -18.53 -20.40 32.64
CA SER A 169 -18.24 -21.82 32.42
C SER A 169 -17.33 -22.06 31.21
N GLN A 170 -17.65 -21.48 30.06
CA GLN A 170 -16.87 -21.64 28.83
C GLN A 170 -15.48 -20.98 28.96
N GLN A 171 -15.42 -19.82 29.62
CA GLN A 171 -14.14 -19.16 29.89
C GLN A 171 -13.23 -20.05 30.74
N ARG A 172 -13.74 -20.63 31.83
CA ARG A 172 -12.97 -21.54 32.70
C ARG A 172 -12.52 -22.78 31.93
N GLU A 173 -13.33 -23.29 31.03
CA GLU A 173 -12.98 -24.45 30.19
C GLU A 173 -11.82 -24.11 29.24
N VAL A 174 -11.87 -22.97 28.55
CA VAL A 174 -10.78 -22.48 27.69
C VAL A 174 -9.49 -22.28 28.49
N GLU A 175 -9.57 -21.61 29.65
CA GLU A 175 -8.41 -21.37 30.53
C GLU A 175 -7.81 -22.68 31.05
N THR A 176 -8.65 -23.63 31.46
CA THR A 176 -8.23 -24.94 31.94
C THR A 176 -7.58 -25.74 30.81
N LEU A 177 -8.15 -25.72 29.61
CA LEU A 177 -7.61 -26.45 28.46
C LEU A 177 -6.23 -25.91 28.07
N ILE A 178 -6.09 -24.58 27.95
CA ILE A 178 -4.82 -23.91 27.60
C ILE A 178 -3.73 -24.20 28.63
N ARG A 179 -4.07 -24.30 29.92
CA ARG A 179 -3.08 -24.56 30.99
C ARG A 179 -2.77 -26.04 31.21
N SER A 180 -3.67 -26.94 30.81
CA SER A 180 -3.52 -28.38 31.06
C SER A 180 -2.88 -29.15 29.91
N LYS A 181 -2.99 -28.65 28.68
CA LYS A 181 -2.53 -29.32 27.46
C LYS A 181 -1.33 -28.62 26.85
N ARG A 182 -0.45 -29.39 26.21
CA ARG A 182 0.72 -28.83 25.50
C ARG A 182 0.33 -28.07 24.23
N CYS A 183 -0.60 -28.64 23.44
CA CYS A 183 -1.00 -28.08 22.15
C CYS A 183 -2.51 -27.79 22.12
N VAL A 184 -2.93 -26.54 22.04
CA VAL A 184 -4.35 -26.18 22.11
C VAL A 184 -4.80 -25.39 20.89
N CYS A 185 -5.97 -25.73 20.35
CA CYS A 185 -6.65 -24.93 19.34
C CYS A 185 -8.03 -24.49 19.82
N ILE A 186 -8.24 -23.17 19.89
CA ILE A 186 -9.53 -22.57 20.24
C ILE A 186 -10.13 -21.90 19.01
N MET A 187 -11.37 -22.22 18.68
CA MET A 187 -12.20 -21.42 17.76
C MET A 187 -13.11 -20.53 18.59
N GLN A 188 -13.26 -19.26 18.22
CA GLN A 188 -14.08 -18.29 18.95
C GLN A 188 -14.89 -17.42 17.99
N LYS A 189 -15.88 -16.69 18.52
CA LYS A 189 -16.62 -15.70 17.74
C LYS A 189 -15.69 -14.60 17.25
N TRP A 190 -15.90 -14.17 15.99
CA TRP A 190 -15.10 -13.14 15.33
C TRP A 190 -15.03 -11.85 16.17
N GLY A 191 -13.80 -11.42 16.48
CA GLY A 191 -13.51 -10.21 17.26
C GLY A 191 -12.28 -9.43 16.76
N GLY A 192 -11.64 -9.91 15.69
CA GLY A 192 -10.41 -9.34 15.15
C GLY A 192 -9.16 -9.92 15.81
N LYS A 193 -8.01 -9.73 15.15
CA LYS A 193 -6.71 -10.27 15.60
C LYS A 193 -6.39 -9.95 17.06
N ARG A 194 -6.74 -8.75 17.54
CA ARG A 194 -6.49 -8.34 18.93
C ARG A 194 -7.26 -9.18 19.94
N GLU A 195 -8.50 -9.57 19.63
CA GLU A 195 -9.32 -10.45 20.49
C GLU A 195 -8.73 -11.86 20.59
N VAL A 196 -8.26 -12.38 19.45
CA VAL A 196 -7.61 -13.70 19.35
C VAL A 196 -6.34 -13.75 20.18
N MET A 197 -5.49 -12.73 20.04
CA MET A 197 -4.28 -12.57 20.83
C MET A 197 -4.59 -12.39 22.33
N TYR A 198 -5.58 -11.55 22.66
CA TYR A 198 -6.05 -11.35 24.04
C TYR A 198 -6.49 -12.66 24.67
N THR A 199 -7.27 -13.47 23.96
CA THR A 199 -7.75 -14.77 24.45
C THR A 199 -6.59 -15.68 24.85
N ALA A 200 -5.59 -15.81 23.98
CA ALA A 200 -4.39 -16.60 24.30
C ALA A 200 -3.64 -16.02 25.51
N PHE A 201 -3.40 -14.71 25.54
CA PHE A 201 -2.64 -14.06 26.60
C PHE A 201 -3.34 -14.14 27.96
N ARG A 202 -4.65 -13.87 27.98
CA ARG A 202 -5.46 -13.88 29.19
C ARG A 202 -5.57 -15.30 29.75
N ALA A 203 -5.82 -16.28 28.89
CA ALA A 203 -5.96 -17.66 29.32
C ALA A 203 -4.66 -18.26 29.87
N LEU A 204 -3.52 -17.94 29.24
CA LEU A 204 -2.20 -18.33 29.74
C LEU A 204 -1.92 -17.76 31.14
N GLY A 205 -2.38 -16.54 31.45
CA GLY A 205 -2.18 -15.93 32.78
C GLY A 205 -0.71 -15.91 33.17
N ASP A 206 -0.37 -16.49 34.33
CA ASP A 206 1.00 -16.64 34.86
C ASP A 206 1.61 -18.03 34.64
N SER A 207 0.99 -18.88 33.80
CA SER A 207 1.43 -20.28 33.59
C SER A 207 2.75 -20.44 32.86
N VAL A 208 3.24 -19.40 32.17
CA VAL A 208 4.49 -19.42 31.42
C VAL A 208 5.37 -18.20 31.71
N ASP A 209 6.68 -18.33 31.54
CA ASP A 209 7.62 -17.22 31.67
C ASP A 209 7.56 -16.27 30.47
N TYR A 210 7.48 -16.82 29.25
CA TYR A 210 7.55 -16.07 28.00
C TYR A 210 6.40 -16.41 27.05
N ILE A 211 5.91 -15.39 26.34
CA ILE A 211 4.92 -15.54 25.27
C ILE A 211 5.57 -15.18 23.94
N GLN A 212 5.63 -16.13 23.01
CA GLN A 212 6.05 -15.94 21.63
C GLN A 212 4.82 -15.78 20.74
N VAL A 213 4.75 -14.72 19.94
CA VAL A 213 3.70 -14.48 18.95
C VAL A 213 4.14 -14.91 17.56
N CYS A 214 3.22 -15.49 16.79
CA CYS A 214 3.42 -15.88 15.40
C CYS A 214 2.16 -15.64 14.57
N ASP A 215 2.37 -15.12 13.37
CA ASP A 215 1.32 -15.05 12.36
C ASP A 215 1.12 -16.44 11.73
N SER A 216 -0.13 -16.81 11.44
CA SER A 216 -0.54 -18.08 10.81
C SER A 216 0.07 -18.33 9.43
N ASP A 217 0.51 -17.28 8.73
CA ASP A 217 1.17 -17.35 7.42
C ASP A 217 2.71 -17.49 7.51
N THR A 218 3.22 -17.75 8.72
CA THR A 218 4.65 -17.72 9.02
C THR A 218 5.21 -19.11 9.31
N LYS A 219 6.27 -19.47 8.58
CA LYS A 219 7.09 -20.65 8.83
C LYS A 219 8.28 -20.30 9.74
N LEU A 220 8.32 -20.91 10.91
CA LEU A 220 9.40 -20.73 11.90
C LEU A 220 10.63 -21.60 11.54
N ASP A 221 11.82 -21.08 11.82
CA ASP A 221 13.04 -21.90 11.79
C ASP A 221 13.12 -22.75 13.07
N PRO A 222 13.65 -23.99 13.03
CA PRO A 222 13.71 -24.86 14.22
C PRO A 222 14.38 -24.20 15.43
N MET A 223 15.36 -23.32 15.22
CA MET A 223 16.08 -22.63 16.29
C MET A 223 15.44 -21.29 16.71
N ALA A 224 14.33 -20.87 16.10
CA ALA A 224 13.77 -19.53 16.29
C ALA A 224 13.48 -19.21 17.77
N THR A 225 12.79 -20.08 18.48
CA THR A 225 12.47 -19.90 19.92
C THR A 225 13.72 -19.87 20.78
N VAL A 226 14.67 -20.79 20.54
CA VAL A 226 15.93 -20.87 21.29
C VAL A 226 16.69 -19.55 21.21
N GLU A 227 16.80 -18.96 20.02
CA GLU A 227 17.52 -17.71 19.80
C GLU A 227 16.82 -16.49 20.44
N LEU A 228 15.49 -16.48 20.53
CA LEU A 228 14.76 -15.42 21.25
C LEU A 228 14.98 -15.52 22.76
N VAL A 229 14.89 -16.73 23.31
CA VAL A 229 15.12 -17.00 24.74
C VAL A 229 16.51 -16.57 25.17
N LYS A 230 17.56 -16.92 24.40
CA LYS A 230 18.95 -16.49 24.66
C LYS A 230 19.08 -14.98 24.83
N VAL A 231 18.44 -14.21 23.96
CA VAL A 231 18.50 -12.74 24.02
C VAL A 231 17.75 -12.23 25.24
N LEU A 232 16.52 -12.70 25.50
CA LEU A 232 15.77 -12.26 26.69
C LEU A 232 16.49 -12.62 28.00
N GLU A 233 17.06 -13.82 28.11
CA GLU A 233 17.77 -14.26 29.31
C GLU A 233 19.08 -13.50 29.55
N SER A 234 19.71 -12.96 28.50
CA SER A 234 20.98 -12.23 28.63
C SER A 234 20.88 -10.97 29.49
N ASN A 235 19.68 -10.41 29.67
CA ASN A 235 19.46 -9.23 30.50
C ASN A 235 18.01 -9.17 31.00
N GLU A 236 17.82 -9.06 32.31
CA GLU A 236 16.49 -8.94 32.94
C GLU A 236 15.73 -7.69 32.51
N HIS A 237 16.43 -6.64 32.08
CA HIS A 237 15.85 -5.39 31.58
C HIS A 237 15.32 -5.50 30.14
N TYR A 238 15.57 -6.61 29.43
CA TYR A 238 15.01 -6.83 28.11
C TYR A 238 13.59 -7.36 28.26
N GLY A 239 12.60 -6.51 27.97
CA GLY A 239 11.19 -6.84 28.14
C GLY A 239 10.60 -7.62 26.96
N ALA A 240 11.18 -7.44 25.77
CA ALA A 240 10.75 -8.14 24.57
C ALA A 240 11.85 -8.19 23.49
N VAL A 241 11.76 -9.18 22.61
CA VAL A 241 12.70 -9.41 21.50
C VAL A 241 11.97 -9.80 20.22
N GLY A 242 12.43 -9.29 19.07
CA GLY A 242 11.96 -9.68 17.75
C GLY A 242 13.00 -10.44 16.95
N GLY A 243 12.57 -11.38 16.10
CA GLY A 243 13.45 -12.11 15.19
C GLY A 243 13.58 -11.49 13.81
N ASN A 244 14.38 -12.13 12.96
CA ASN A 244 14.65 -11.80 11.57
C ASN A 244 13.59 -12.38 10.63
N VAL A 245 12.61 -11.57 10.28
CA VAL A 245 11.53 -11.97 9.37
C VAL A 245 12.02 -11.89 7.92
N LYS A 246 11.92 -13.01 7.20
CA LYS A 246 12.20 -13.12 5.77
C LYS A 246 10.91 -13.35 4.99
N ILE A 247 10.93 -13.06 3.69
CA ILE A 247 9.78 -13.34 2.82
C ILE A 247 9.83 -14.80 2.36
N LEU A 248 8.69 -15.48 2.45
CA LEU A 248 8.52 -16.88 2.03
C LEU A 248 8.35 -16.98 0.51
N ASN A 249 7.47 -16.18 -0.05
CA ASN A 249 7.01 -16.24 -1.44
C ASN A 249 7.72 -15.24 -2.37
N VAL A 250 9.06 -15.22 -2.27
CA VAL A 250 9.96 -14.26 -2.97
C VAL A 250 9.79 -14.27 -4.49
N SER A 251 9.42 -15.42 -5.06
CA SER A 251 9.36 -15.66 -6.50
C SER A 251 7.99 -15.39 -7.13
N ASP A 252 6.95 -15.13 -6.35
CA ASP A 252 5.59 -15.02 -6.86
C ASP A 252 5.38 -13.80 -7.76
N SER A 253 6.08 -12.70 -7.47
CA SER A 253 5.89 -11.44 -8.18
C SER A 253 7.08 -10.49 -8.00
N PHE A 254 7.13 -9.45 -8.82
CA PHE A 254 8.05 -8.33 -8.61
C PHE A 254 7.86 -7.69 -7.23
N ILE A 255 6.61 -7.56 -6.75
CA ILE A 255 6.30 -6.94 -5.46
C ILE A 255 6.81 -7.78 -4.29
N SER A 256 6.62 -9.09 -4.33
CA SER A 256 7.12 -9.99 -3.27
C SER A 256 8.65 -10.07 -3.29
N PHE A 257 9.28 -10.04 -4.46
CA PHE A 257 10.73 -9.91 -4.60
C PHE A 257 11.25 -8.62 -3.98
N MET A 258 10.69 -7.46 -4.36
CA MET A 258 11.09 -6.15 -3.84
C MET A 258 10.86 -6.04 -2.32
N SER A 259 9.78 -6.63 -1.82
CA SER A 259 9.49 -6.72 -0.39
C SER A 259 10.57 -7.52 0.34
N SER A 260 11.10 -8.60 -0.26
CA SER A 260 12.19 -9.38 0.35
C SER A 260 13.48 -8.57 0.54
N LEU A 261 13.82 -7.70 -0.41
CA LEU A 261 14.99 -6.81 -0.32
C LEU A 261 14.78 -5.73 0.73
N ARG A 262 13.57 -5.15 0.78
CA ARG A 262 13.18 -4.15 1.79
C ARG A 262 13.21 -4.72 3.21
N TYR A 263 12.70 -5.93 3.39
CA TYR A 263 12.69 -6.63 4.69
C TYR A 263 14.12 -6.86 5.17
N TRP A 264 15.03 -7.31 4.29
CA TRP A 264 16.42 -7.47 4.67
C TRP A 264 17.00 -6.17 5.23
N MET A 265 16.74 -5.02 4.58
CA MET A 265 17.21 -3.72 5.03
C MET A 265 16.53 -3.27 6.34
N ALA A 266 15.23 -3.54 6.49
CA ALA A 266 14.48 -3.24 7.71
C ALA A 266 15.07 -3.94 8.92
N PHE A 267 15.30 -5.26 8.83
CA PHE A 267 15.76 -6.04 9.97
C PHE A 267 17.26 -5.90 10.24
N ASN A 268 18.09 -5.95 9.18
CA ASN A 268 19.56 -6.01 9.35
C ASN A 268 20.22 -4.63 9.41
N MET A 269 19.48 -3.55 9.16
CA MET A 269 19.98 -2.19 9.32
C MET A 269 19.15 -1.38 10.32
N GLU A 270 17.85 -1.20 10.07
CA GLU A 270 17.02 -0.34 10.93
C GLU A 270 16.81 -0.98 12.32
N ARG A 271 16.30 -2.22 12.39
CA ARG A 271 16.05 -2.94 13.66
C ARG A 271 17.34 -3.28 14.39
N ALA A 272 18.39 -3.68 13.68
CA ALA A 272 19.70 -3.92 14.27
C ALA A 272 20.27 -2.66 14.95
N CYS A 273 20.17 -1.48 14.30
CA CYS A 273 20.57 -0.22 14.90
C CYS A 273 19.72 0.11 16.14
N GLN A 274 18.40 -0.01 16.05
CA GLN A 274 17.51 0.23 17.20
C GLN A 274 17.82 -0.71 18.37
N SER A 275 18.14 -1.98 18.08
CA SER A 275 18.52 -2.97 19.08
C SER A 275 19.82 -2.61 19.79
N TYR A 276 20.81 -2.04 19.08
CA TYR A 276 22.03 -1.53 19.71
C TYR A 276 21.71 -0.56 20.87
N PHE A 277 20.71 0.30 20.67
CA PHE A 277 20.24 1.28 21.66
C PHE A 277 19.11 0.75 22.58
N GLY A 278 18.71 -0.52 22.43
CA GLY A 278 17.66 -1.14 23.25
C GLY A 278 16.26 -0.58 23.02
N CYS A 279 16.00 0.02 21.85
CA CYS A 279 14.78 0.77 21.57
C CYS A 279 14.10 0.35 20.26
N VAL A 280 14.07 -0.95 19.96
CA VAL A 280 13.31 -1.49 18.83
C VAL A 280 11.85 -1.04 18.92
N SER A 281 11.42 -0.19 17.98
CA SER A 281 10.12 0.48 18.03
C SER A 281 8.94 -0.41 17.63
N CYS A 282 9.22 -1.57 17.03
CA CYS A 282 8.21 -2.54 16.64
C CYS A 282 8.85 -3.92 16.52
N ILE A 283 8.53 -4.79 17.47
CA ILE A 283 8.73 -6.23 17.38
C ILE A 283 7.64 -6.77 16.46
N SER A 284 8.03 -7.47 15.40
CA SER A 284 7.10 -7.83 14.31
C SER A 284 6.26 -9.05 14.70
N GLY A 285 4.95 -8.98 14.40
CA GLY A 285 3.98 -10.04 14.70
C GLY A 285 4.38 -11.48 14.28
N PRO A 286 5.03 -11.70 13.12
CA PRO A 286 5.46 -13.03 12.69
C PRO A 286 6.44 -13.75 13.63
N LEU A 287 7.26 -13.00 14.39
CA LEU A 287 8.29 -13.58 15.26
C LEU A 287 8.70 -12.57 16.33
N GLY A 288 7.93 -12.56 17.41
CA GLY A 288 8.20 -11.74 18.60
C GLY A 288 8.08 -12.57 19.88
N MET A 289 8.81 -12.22 20.92
CA MET A 289 8.70 -12.83 22.24
C MET A 289 8.72 -11.77 23.33
N TYR A 290 7.84 -11.93 24.32
CA TYR A 290 7.60 -10.98 25.40
C TYR A 290 7.73 -11.69 26.75
N ARG A 291 8.25 -10.98 27.74
CA ARG A 291 8.17 -11.44 29.14
C ARG A 291 6.72 -11.42 29.58
N ASN A 292 6.19 -12.58 29.99
CA ASN A 292 4.78 -12.74 30.28
C ASN A 292 4.36 -11.89 31.49
N ASN A 293 5.19 -11.85 32.54
CA ASN A 293 4.94 -11.00 33.71
C ASN A 293 4.76 -9.50 33.34
N LEU A 294 5.45 -9.00 32.32
CA LEU A 294 5.26 -7.63 31.81
C LEU A 294 3.97 -7.53 30.99
N LEU A 295 3.75 -8.50 30.10
CA LEU A 295 2.59 -8.53 29.21
C LEU A 295 1.29 -8.51 30.02
N GLN A 296 1.18 -9.32 31.06
CA GLN A 296 -0.02 -9.38 31.92
C GLN A 296 -0.31 -8.04 32.62
N LEU A 297 0.70 -7.22 32.92
CA LEU A 297 0.52 -5.90 33.55
C LEU A 297 -0.16 -4.88 32.62
N PHE A 298 0.11 -4.97 31.32
CA PHE A 298 -0.42 -4.02 30.35
C PHE A 298 -1.47 -4.62 29.41
N LEU A 299 -1.91 -5.86 29.64
CA LEU A 299 -2.84 -6.57 28.77
C LEU A 299 -4.15 -5.79 28.56
N GLU A 300 -4.78 -5.33 29.65
CA GLU A 300 -6.03 -4.54 29.56
C GLU A 300 -5.82 -3.19 28.88
N PRO A 301 -4.84 -2.34 29.29
CA PRO A 301 -4.53 -1.11 28.55
C PRO A 301 -4.20 -1.31 27.06
N TRP A 302 -3.56 -2.43 26.71
CA TRP A 302 -3.23 -2.77 25.33
C TRP A 302 -4.48 -3.14 24.52
N TYR A 303 -5.38 -3.93 25.11
CA TYR A 303 -6.61 -4.35 24.44
C TYR A 303 -7.56 -3.17 24.21
N LEU A 304 -7.76 -2.35 25.25
CA LEU A 304 -8.68 -1.20 25.27
C LEU A 304 -8.13 0.06 24.59
N GLN A 305 -7.06 -0.06 23.81
CA GLN A 305 -6.44 1.08 23.13
C GLN A 305 -7.46 1.86 22.29
N THR A 306 -7.60 3.14 22.58
CA THR A 306 -8.38 4.10 21.80
C THR A 306 -7.49 5.22 21.27
N PHE A 307 -7.79 5.73 20.08
CA PHE A 307 -7.12 6.91 19.51
C PHE A 307 -8.19 7.87 18.99
N LEU A 308 -8.16 9.12 19.47
CA LEU A 308 -9.18 10.13 19.18
C LEU A 308 -10.63 9.63 19.42
N GLY A 309 -10.83 8.88 20.52
CA GLY A 309 -12.13 8.34 20.91
C GLY A 309 -12.51 6.99 20.27
N ASN A 310 -11.84 6.57 19.20
CA ASN A 310 -12.17 5.34 18.47
C ASN A 310 -11.29 4.15 18.89
N LYS A 311 -11.87 2.94 19.00
CA LYS A 311 -11.13 1.71 19.30
C LYS A 311 -10.16 1.38 18.16
N CYS A 312 -8.90 1.10 18.50
CA CYS A 312 -7.88 0.76 17.52
C CYS A 312 -8.00 -0.70 17.08
N THR A 313 -8.17 -0.93 15.78
CA THR A 313 -8.40 -2.28 15.20
C THR A 313 -7.16 -2.92 14.56
N PHE A 314 -6.05 -2.19 14.46
CA PHE A 314 -4.82 -2.65 13.80
C PHE A 314 -3.57 -2.17 14.53
N GLY A 315 -2.43 -2.82 14.29
CA GLY A 315 -1.12 -2.40 14.83
C GLY A 315 -0.78 -3.00 16.19
N ASP A 316 -1.23 -4.22 16.43
CA ASP A 316 -1.14 -4.93 17.71
C ASP A 316 0.31 -5.11 18.17
N ASP A 317 1.19 -5.44 17.24
CA ASP A 317 2.61 -5.70 17.44
C ASP A 317 3.40 -4.45 17.87
N ARG A 318 3.16 -3.33 17.19
CA ARG A 318 3.75 -2.04 17.52
C ARG A 318 3.21 -1.49 18.83
N HIS A 319 1.92 -1.67 19.10
CA HIS A 319 1.35 -1.26 20.38
C HIS A 319 1.88 -2.11 21.55
N LEU A 320 1.99 -3.44 21.41
CA LEU A 320 2.65 -4.31 22.40
C LEU A 320 4.07 -3.80 22.70
N THR A 321 4.83 -3.51 21.67
CA THR A 321 6.20 -2.99 21.79
C THR A 321 6.23 -1.65 22.54
N ASN A 322 5.30 -0.75 22.20
CA ASN A 322 5.17 0.55 22.84
C ASN A 322 4.80 0.44 24.33
N ARG A 323 3.96 -0.53 24.70
CA ARG A 323 3.61 -0.82 26.10
C ARG A 323 4.82 -1.35 26.89
N VAL A 324 5.65 -2.21 26.30
CA VAL A 324 6.92 -2.63 26.92
C VAL A 324 7.85 -1.44 27.15
N LEU A 325 8.00 -0.57 26.15
CA LEU A 325 8.79 0.66 26.28
C LEU A 325 8.21 1.62 27.34
N SER A 326 6.88 1.72 27.47
CA SER A 326 6.24 2.57 28.48
C SER A 326 6.52 2.14 29.93
N LEU A 327 6.87 0.86 30.14
CA LEU A 327 7.32 0.34 31.44
C LEU A 327 8.83 0.59 31.69
N GLY A 328 9.51 1.24 30.74
CA GLY A 328 10.94 1.54 30.78
C GLY A 328 11.86 0.38 30.43
N TYR A 329 11.33 -0.77 29.98
CA TYR A 329 12.11 -1.94 29.57
C TYR A 329 12.64 -1.80 28.15
N ALA A 330 13.82 -2.36 27.89
CA ALA A 330 14.44 -2.34 26.57
C ALA A 330 13.83 -3.42 25.64
N THR A 331 13.79 -3.10 24.35
CA THR A 331 13.32 -3.99 23.28
C THR A 331 14.46 -4.32 22.31
N LYS A 332 14.64 -5.59 21.98
CA LYS A 332 15.83 -6.10 21.27
C LYS A 332 15.48 -6.81 19.96
N TYR A 333 16.50 -7.01 19.13
CA TYR A 333 16.45 -7.79 17.89
C TYR A 333 17.43 -8.95 17.94
N ALA A 334 16.95 -10.16 17.63
CA ALA A 334 17.71 -11.40 17.56
C ALA A 334 17.94 -11.79 16.08
N PRO A 335 19.10 -11.46 15.47
CA PRO A 335 19.34 -11.72 14.04
C PRO A 335 19.38 -13.20 13.66
N CYS A 336 19.73 -14.07 14.61
CA CYS A 336 19.82 -15.52 14.45
C CYS A 336 18.47 -16.23 14.58
N SER A 337 17.47 -15.60 15.21
CA SER A 337 16.10 -16.12 15.25
C SER A 337 15.42 -15.79 13.93
N ILE A 338 15.09 -16.79 13.11
CA ILE A 338 14.61 -16.58 11.74
C ILE A 338 13.20 -17.13 11.55
N CYS A 339 12.37 -16.43 10.80
CA CYS A 339 11.14 -16.98 10.22
C CYS A 339 10.96 -16.54 8.77
N ARG A 340 10.00 -17.16 8.08
CA ARG A 340 9.60 -16.81 6.72
C ARG A 340 8.09 -16.61 6.66
N SER A 341 7.63 -15.39 6.37
CA SER A 341 6.22 -15.01 6.30
C SER A 341 5.83 -14.67 4.85
N GLU A 342 4.57 -14.90 4.49
CA GLU A 342 4.02 -14.51 3.18
C GLU A 342 3.93 -12.98 3.05
N THR A 343 4.06 -12.48 1.83
CA THR A 343 3.74 -11.08 1.51
C THR A 343 2.83 -10.98 0.29
N PRO A 344 1.94 -9.98 0.23
CA PRO A 344 1.07 -9.78 -0.93
C PRO A 344 1.85 -9.70 -2.25
N SER A 345 1.41 -10.49 -3.23
CA SER A 345 1.98 -10.51 -4.58
C SER A 345 1.42 -9.41 -5.50
N LEU A 346 0.19 -8.96 -5.24
CA LEU A 346 -0.49 -7.92 -6.00
C LEU A 346 -0.23 -6.52 -5.42
N LEU A 347 0.05 -5.54 -6.31
CA LEU A 347 0.38 -4.17 -5.91
C LEU A 347 -0.70 -3.52 -5.04
N LEU A 348 -1.98 -3.57 -5.42
CA LEU A 348 -3.05 -2.92 -4.64
C LEU A 348 -3.23 -3.53 -3.24
N ARG A 349 -3.08 -4.84 -3.12
CA ARG A 349 -3.11 -5.53 -1.82
C ARG A 349 -1.90 -5.16 -0.98
N TRP A 350 -0.72 -5.07 -1.60
CA TRP A 350 0.49 -4.57 -0.95
C TRP A 350 0.31 -3.13 -0.47
N VAL A 351 -0.24 -2.22 -1.29
CA VAL A 351 -0.53 -0.84 -0.90
C VAL A 351 -1.53 -0.81 0.26
N SER A 352 -2.60 -1.62 0.23
CA SER A 352 -3.55 -1.74 1.35
C SER A 352 -2.84 -2.11 2.65
N GLN A 353 -1.95 -3.09 2.60
CA GLN A 353 -1.14 -3.51 3.74
C GLN A 353 -0.21 -2.38 4.22
N GLN A 354 0.47 -1.69 3.31
CA GLN A 354 1.35 -0.56 3.64
C GLN A 354 0.60 0.63 4.23
N THR A 355 -0.63 0.92 3.77
CA THR A 355 -1.50 1.96 4.36
C THR A 355 -1.79 1.64 5.82
N ARG A 356 -2.18 0.40 6.11
CA ARG A 356 -2.46 -0.07 7.49
C ARG A 356 -1.23 0.05 8.39
N TRP A 357 -0.07 -0.38 7.91
CA TRP A 357 1.18 -0.26 8.67
C TRP A 357 1.59 1.19 8.91
N SER A 358 1.39 2.05 7.91
CA SER A 358 1.69 3.49 8.03
C SER A 358 0.75 4.17 9.02
N ARG A 359 -0.54 3.82 9.04
CA ARG A 359 -1.50 4.32 10.05
C ARG A 359 -1.08 3.91 11.46
N SER A 360 -0.78 2.63 11.67
CA SER A 360 -0.27 2.14 12.95
C SER A 360 1.02 2.87 13.34
N TYR A 361 1.95 3.06 12.41
CA TYR A 361 3.18 3.79 12.67
C TYR A 361 2.92 5.21 13.18
N PHE A 362 2.11 6.01 12.48
CA PHE A 362 1.83 7.39 12.91
C PHE A 362 1.11 7.46 14.25
N ARG A 363 0.14 6.57 14.50
CA ARG A 363 -0.53 6.50 15.79
C ARG A 363 0.44 6.18 16.93
N GLU A 364 1.20 5.10 16.80
CA GLU A 364 2.14 4.69 17.83
C GLU A 364 3.29 5.69 17.99
N TRP A 365 3.64 6.42 16.93
CA TRP A 365 4.60 7.52 16.99
C TRP A 365 4.16 8.57 18.00
N PHE A 366 2.89 8.99 18.02
CA PHE A 366 2.37 9.94 19.03
C PHE A 366 2.45 9.40 20.46
N TYR A 367 2.11 8.13 20.68
CA TYR A 367 2.25 7.52 22.00
C TYR A 367 3.71 7.42 22.42
N MET A 368 4.60 7.07 21.49
CA MET A 368 6.02 6.83 21.78
C MET A 368 6.75 8.09 22.23
N VAL A 369 6.28 9.28 21.82
CA VAL A 369 6.81 10.58 22.30
C VAL A 369 6.85 10.64 23.82
N LEU A 370 5.83 10.10 24.49
CA LEU A 370 5.67 10.17 25.96
C LEU A 370 6.79 9.44 26.71
N TRP A 371 7.46 8.47 26.07
CA TRP A 371 8.45 7.60 26.70
C TRP A 371 9.89 7.92 26.30
N TRP A 372 10.12 8.89 25.41
CA TRP A 372 11.48 9.26 24.98
C TRP A 372 12.46 9.51 26.13
N PRO A 373 12.10 10.22 27.22
CA PRO A 373 13.04 10.49 28.31
C PRO A 373 13.48 9.25 29.09
N GLN A 374 12.77 8.13 28.97
CA GLN A 374 13.09 6.89 29.70
C GLN A 374 14.11 6.01 28.95
N HIS A 375 14.35 6.32 27.68
CA HIS A 375 15.10 5.50 26.72
C HIS A 375 16.27 6.27 26.12
N SER A 376 17.05 5.58 25.27
CA SER A 376 18.15 6.21 24.55
C SER A 376 17.66 7.42 23.72
N PRO A 377 18.42 8.54 23.68
CA PRO A 377 18.12 9.67 22.80
C PRO A 377 18.00 9.29 21.31
N TRP A 378 18.59 8.16 20.91
CA TRP A 378 18.44 7.60 19.58
C TRP A 378 16.97 7.32 19.22
N LEU A 379 16.14 6.92 20.19
CA LEU A 379 14.71 6.67 19.97
C LEU A 379 13.99 7.93 19.48
N ALA A 380 14.21 9.07 20.16
CA ALA A 380 13.64 10.36 19.77
C ALA A 380 14.19 10.83 18.42
N TYR A 381 15.52 10.75 18.25
CA TYR A 381 16.20 11.11 17.02
C TYR A 381 15.65 10.35 15.80
N GLU A 382 15.60 9.02 15.86
CA GLU A 382 15.15 8.19 14.75
C GLU A 382 13.66 8.37 14.47
N ALA A 383 12.85 8.56 15.52
CA ALA A 383 11.42 8.85 15.38
C ALA A 383 11.18 10.17 14.63
N ILE A 384 11.96 11.21 14.91
CA ILE A 384 11.88 12.50 14.22
C ILE A 384 12.32 12.35 12.76
N VAL A 385 13.50 11.75 12.52
CA VAL A 385 14.02 11.58 11.16
C VAL A 385 13.07 10.75 10.30
N SER A 386 12.63 9.59 10.80
CA SER A 386 11.74 8.67 10.08
C SER A 386 10.33 9.24 9.91
N GLY A 387 9.86 10.02 10.88
CA GLY A 387 8.57 10.72 10.84
C GLY A 387 8.54 11.82 9.78
N LEU A 388 9.59 12.65 9.70
CA LEU A 388 9.65 13.79 8.77
C LEU A 388 10.02 13.41 7.35
N PHE A 389 10.86 12.39 7.17
CA PHE A 389 11.45 12.03 5.88
C PHE A 389 10.44 11.92 4.72
N PRO A 390 9.27 11.24 4.86
CA PRO A 390 8.27 11.18 3.79
C PRO A 390 7.79 12.56 3.34
N PHE A 391 7.54 13.48 4.27
CA PHE A 391 7.01 14.81 3.95
C PHE A 391 8.05 15.68 3.26
N LEU A 392 9.30 15.64 3.72
CA LEU A 392 10.40 16.39 3.11
C LEU A 392 10.68 15.90 1.70
N VAL A 393 10.73 14.59 1.47
CA VAL A 393 10.94 14.02 0.12
C VAL A 393 9.77 14.34 -0.81
N ALA A 394 8.52 14.23 -0.33
CA ALA A 394 7.34 14.60 -1.14
C ALA A 394 7.36 16.09 -1.50
N GLY A 395 7.58 16.97 -0.52
CA GLY A 395 7.66 18.41 -0.73
C GLY A 395 8.79 18.82 -1.67
N THR A 396 9.97 18.21 -1.53
CA THR A 396 11.12 18.44 -2.43
C THR A 396 10.78 18.04 -3.86
N THR A 397 10.23 16.84 -4.03
CA THR A 397 9.86 16.30 -5.36
C THR A 397 8.86 17.22 -6.06
N LEU A 398 7.79 17.60 -5.37
CA LEU A 398 6.79 18.52 -5.92
C LEU A 398 7.37 19.91 -6.18
N ARG A 399 8.18 20.47 -5.28
CA ARG A 399 8.83 21.78 -5.49
C ARG A 399 9.67 21.81 -6.76
N PHE A 400 10.48 20.78 -7.01
CA PHE A 400 11.32 20.72 -8.21
C PHE A 400 10.50 20.46 -9.47
N LEU A 401 9.48 19.60 -9.40
CA LEU A 401 8.54 19.37 -10.51
C LEU A 401 7.78 20.62 -10.92
N TYR A 402 7.50 21.55 -10.00
CA TYR A 402 6.84 22.83 -10.28
C TYR A 402 7.80 24.03 -10.35
N SER A 403 9.11 23.80 -10.42
CA SER A 403 10.10 24.89 -10.48
C SER A 403 10.15 25.57 -11.86
N GLY A 404 9.66 24.91 -12.91
CA GLY A 404 9.81 25.38 -14.29
C GLY A 404 11.22 25.17 -14.85
N SER A 405 11.94 24.17 -14.33
CA SER A 405 13.21 23.66 -14.86
C SER A 405 13.16 22.14 -15.02
N LEU A 406 13.33 21.65 -16.25
CA LEU A 406 13.39 20.20 -16.52
C LEU A 406 14.61 19.53 -15.88
N TRP A 407 15.77 20.21 -15.91
CA TRP A 407 16.97 19.73 -15.24
C TRP A 407 16.77 19.56 -13.74
N GLY A 408 16.17 20.55 -13.07
CA GLY A 408 15.87 20.45 -11.64
C GLY A 408 14.95 19.27 -11.29
N SER A 409 13.96 19.01 -12.14
CA SER A 409 13.05 17.86 -12.02
C SER A 409 13.76 16.52 -12.21
N LEU A 410 14.65 16.42 -13.19
CA LEU A 410 15.44 15.22 -13.43
C LEU A 410 16.48 15.00 -12.32
N TRP A 411 17.12 16.07 -11.85
CA TRP A 411 18.15 16.04 -10.83
C TRP A 411 17.63 15.53 -9.49
N VAL A 412 16.42 15.90 -9.06
CA VAL A 412 15.83 15.37 -7.82
C VAL A 412 15.59 13.86 -7.92
N LEU A 413 15.17 13.36 -9.08
CA LEU A 413 15.00 11.91 -9.32
C LEU A 413 16.34 11.19 -9.29
N ILE A 414 17.38 11.77 -9.90
CA ILE A 414 18.75 11.26 -9.84
C ILE A 414 19.23 11.21 -8.39
N CYS A 415 19.04 12.26 -7.59
CA CYS A 415 19.42 12.29 -6.18
C CYS A 415 18.74 11.18 -5.37
N ILE A 416 17.44 10.98 -5.57
CA ILE A 416 16.68 9.91 -4.91
C ILE A 416 17.24 8.54 -5.31
N GLN A 417 17.52 8.35 -6.61
CA GLN A 417 18.05 7.10 -7.13
C GLN A 417 19.47 6.81 -6.64
N MET A 418 20.33 7.84 -6.56
CA MET A 418 21.67 7.76 -6.00
C MET A 418 21.63 7.41 -4.51
N GLY A 419 20.72 8.01 -3.74
CA GLY A 419 20.49 7.62 -2.35
C GLY A 419 20.08 6.15 -2.21
N GLY A 420 19.17 5.68 -3.07
CA GLY A 420 18.77 4.27 -3.16
C GLY A 420 19.94 3.35 -3.53
N LEU A 421 20.78 3.77 -4.47
CA LEU A 421 21.96 3.04 -4.92
C LEU A 421 23.03 2.93 -3.83
N THR A 422 23.33 4.03 -3.13
CA THR A 422 24.27 4.02 -1.99
C THR A 422 23.80 3.05 -0.91
N LYS A 423 22.49 3.06 -0.58
CA LYS A 423 21.90 2.10 0.37
C LYS A 423 22.04 0.65 -0.13
N ALA A 424 21.79 0.41 -1.41
CA ALA A 424 21.91 -0.91 -2.04
C ALA A 424 23.34 -1.43 -2.07
N LEU A 425 24.32 -0.57 -2.37
CA LEU A 425 25.75 -0.90 -2.36
C LEU A 425 26.23 -1.25 -0.95
N TYR A 426 25.86 -0.44 0.04
CA TYR A 426 26.16 -0.73 1.44
C TYR A 426 25.54 -2.06 1.88
N ALA A 427 24.27 -2.30 1.55
CA ALA A 427 23.59 -3.56 1.82
C ALA A 427 24.27 -4.75 1.12
N THR A 428 24.77 -4.55 -0.10
CA THR A 428 25.55 -5.56 -0.85
C THR A 428 26.84 -5.91 -0.12
N ALA A 429 27.57 -4.90 0.36
CA ALA A 429 28.80 -5.09 1.13
C ALA A 429 28.54 -5.82 2.45
N LEU A 430 27.51 -5.41 3.20
CA LEU A 430 27.15 -6.01 4.49
C LEU A 430 26.62 -7.45 4.33
N ARG A 431 25.75 -7.70 3.33
CA ARG A 431 25.20 -9.03 3.05
C ARG A 431 26.19 -9.95 2.33
N ARG A 432 27.25 -9.40 1.72
CA ARG A 432 28.15 -10.09 0.78
C ARG A 432 27.41 -10.81 -0.34
N ASN A 433 26.32 -10.20 -0.84
CA ASN A 433 25.49 -10.79 -1.89
C ASN A 433 25.04 -9.71 -2.89
N PRO A 434 25.41 -9.84 -4.18
CA PRO A 434 25.11 -8.83 -5.21
C PRO A 434 23.62 -8.64 -5.48
N ILE A 435 22.75 -9.55 -5.04
CA ILE A 435 21.30 -9.39 -5.16
C ILE A 435 20.79 -8.10 -4.52
N MET A 436 21.47 -7.59 -3.50
CA MET A 436 21.09 -6.35 -2.83
C MET A 436 21.27 -5.11 -3.71
N PHE A 437 22.01 -5.20 -4.82
CA PHE A 437 22.08 -4.13 -5.81
C PHE A 437 20.69 -3.77 -6.37
N LEU A 438 19.82 -4.77 -6.53
CA LEU A 438 18.43 -4.59 -6.95
C LEU A 438 17.57 -3.87 -5.91
N ALA A 439 18.03 -3.72 -4.66
CA ALA A 439 17.32 -2.92 -3.65
C ALA A 439 17.25 -1.44 -4.05
N SER A 440 18.13 -1.00 -4.95
CA SER A 440 18.07 0.35 -5.54
C SER A 440 16.81 0.58 -6.37
N LEU A 441 16.15 -0.47 -6.88
CA LEU A 441 14.83 -0.36 -7.54
C LEU A 441 13.71 0.02 -6.55
N TYR A 442 13.92 -0.21 -5.26
CA TYR A 442 12.93 0.07 -4.24
C TYR A 442 12.68 1.57 -4.09
N SER A 443 13.63 2.44 -4.46
CA SER A 443 13.41 3.89 -4.48
C SER A 443 12.24 4.27 -5.38
N ALA A 444 12.10 3.67 -6.56
CA ALA A 444 10.97 3.97 -7.44
C ALA A 444 9.67 3.39 -6.90
N LEU A 445 9.67 2.17 -6.37
CA LEU A 445 8.48 1.62 -5.71
C LEU A 445 8.06 2.50 -4.51
N TYR A 446 9.04 3.03 -3.78
CA TYR A 446 8.83 3.97 -2.69
C TYR A 446 8.16 5.25 -3.20
N MET A 447 8.74 5.90 -4.22
CA MET A 447 8.22 7.15 -4.78
C MET A 447 6.86 6.98 -5.48
N ALA A 448 6.65 5.88 -6.18
CA ALA A 448 5.45 5.62 -6.97
C ALA A 448 4.25 5.20 -6.11
N ALA A 449 4.48 4.47 -5.02
CA ALA A 449 3.41 3.83 -4.26
C ALA A 449 3.50 4.05 -2.74
N LEU A 450 4.66 3.83 -2.11
CA LEU A 450 4.73 3.89 -0.64
C LEU A 450 4.63 5.30 -0.08
N LEU A 451 5.26 6.27 -0.75
CA LEU A 451 5.27 7.67 -0.35
C LEU A 451 3.86 8.26 -0.28
N PRO A 452 3.02 8.21 -1.34
CA PRO A 452 1.66 8.73 -1.25
C PRO A 452 0.79 7.94 -0.28
N THR A 453 1.06 6.64 -0.12
CA THR A 453 0.40 5.81 0.88
C THR A 453 0.66 6.29 2.31
N LYS A 454 1.88 6.72 2.62
CA LYS A 454 2.21 7.30 3.94
C LYS A 454 1.49 8.62 4.17
N LEU A 455 1.45 9.51 3.17
CA LEU A 455 0.74 10.79 3.29
C LEU A 455 -0.76 10.56 3.54
N PHE A 456 -1.35 9.68 2.75
CA PHE A 456 -2.76 9.31 2.89
C PHE A 456 -3.06 8.60 4.19
N ALA A 457 -2.17 7.74 4.68
CA ALA A 457 -2.32 7.09 5.98
C ALA A 457 -2.35 8.10 7.13
N LEU A 458 -1.53 9.15 7.11
CA LEU A 458 -1.57 10.19 8.13
C LEU A 458 -2.89 10.96 8.09
N VAL A 459 -3.31 11.40 6.89
CA VAL A 459 -4.56 12.15 6.73
C VAL A 459 -5.75 11.31 7.16
N THR A 460 -5.81 10.04 6.73
CA THR A 460 -6.94 9.15 7.00
C THR A 460 -6.92 8.47 8.36
N LEU A 461 -5.93 8.77 9.21
CA LEU A 461 -5.77 8.12 10.51
C LEU A 461 -7.01 8.22 11.41
N PRO A 462 -7.71 9.38 11.53
CA PRO A 462 -8.87 9.52 12.41
C PRO A 462 -10.09 8.68 11.97
N TRP A 463 -10.22 8.42 10.66
CA TRP A 463 -11.38 7.74 10.05
C TRP A 463 -11.09 6.28 9.69
N ALA A 464 -10.01 5.71 10.21
CA ALA A 464 -9.60 4.37 9.86
C ALA A 464 -10.38 3.31 10.65
N GLU A 465 -11.53 2.90 10.11
CA GLU A 465 -12.33 1.79 10.64
C GLU A 465 -12.01 0.47 9.91
N GLY A 466 -11.93 -0.63 10.68
CA GLY A 466 -11.73 -1.99 10.15
C GLY A 466 -10.28 -2.41 9.85
N TRP A 467 -10.11 -3.71 9.55
CA TRP A 467 -8.79 -4.35 9.35
C TRP A 467 -8.12 -3.96 8.02
N GLY A 468 -8.88 -3.57 7.00
CA GLY A 468 -8.36 -3.01 5.74
C GLY A 468 -7.82 -4.01 4.70
N THR A 469 -7.69 -5.31 5.01
CA THR A 469 -7.37 -6.39 4.05
C THR A 469 -8.30 -7.59 4.27
N SER A 470 -8.76 -8.25 3.22
CA SER A 470 -9.57 -9.47 3.33
C SER A 470 -8.73 -10.68 3.80
N GLY A 471 -9.43 -11.75 4.20
CA GLY A 471 -8.84 -13.07 4.44
C GLY A 471 -8.07 -13.62 3.22
N ARG A 472 -7.36 -14.72 3.42
CA ARG A 472 -6.58 -15.37 2.35
C ARG A 472 -7.40 -16.39 1.57
N LEU A 473 -8.40 -17.00 2.21
CA LEU A 473 -9.36 -17.91 1.59
C LEU A 473 -10.24 -17.17 0.56
N HIS A 474 -10.78 -16.01 0.93
CA HIS A 474 -11.55 -15.14 0.04
C HIS A 474 -10.86 -13.79 -0.16
N ILE A 475 -10.29 -13.59 -1.35
CA ILE A 475 -9.57 -12.36 -1.71
C ILE A 475 -10.55 -11.36 -2.32
N HIS A 476 -10.88 -10.31 -1.57
CA HIS A 476 -11.65 -9.18 -2.08
C HIS A 476 -10.72 -8.05 -2.54
N ILE A 477 -10.98 -7.49 -3.72
CA ILE A 477 -10.20 -6.37 -4.26
C ILE A 477 -10.71 -5.08 -3.63
N ASN A 478 -9.86 -4.45 -2.82
CA ASN A 478 -10.10 -3.11 -2.30
C ASN A 478 -9.45 -2.07 -3.22
N TYR A 479 -10.27 -1.17 -3.78
CA TYR A 479 -9.81 -0.10 -4.67
C TYR A 479 -9.51 1.22 -3.96
N LEU A 480 -9.85 1.36 -2.67
CA LEU A 480 -9.50 2.55 -1.87
C LEU A 480 -8.01 2.94 -1.94
N PRO A 481 -7.04 2.00 -1.99
CA PRO A 481 -5.63 2.34 -2.13
C PRO A 481 -5.26 2.99 -3.48
N LEU A 482 -6.14 3.00 -4.49
CA LEU A 482 -5.91 3.74 -5.74
C LEU A 482 -5.98 5.25 -5.53
N LEU A 483 -6.82 5.75 -4.63
CA LEU A 483 -6.99 7.19 -4.40
C LEU A 483 -5.67 7.91 -4.14
N PRO A 484 -4.82 7.48 -3.18
CA PRO A 484 -3.54 8.15 -2.96
C PRO A 484 -2.59 8.04 -4.14
N LEU A 485 -2.64 6.94 -4.90
CA LEU A 485 -1.80 6.77 -6.09
C LEU A 485 -2.23 7.73 -7.20
N LEU A 486 -3.53 7.83 -7.48
CA LEU A 486 -4.09 8.73 -8.49
C LEU A 486 -3.82 10.19 -8.14
N ALA A 487 -4.04 10.59 -6.88
CA ALA A 487 -3.77 11.95 -6.42
C ALA A 487 -2.28 12.32 -6.58
N TRP A 488 -1.39 11.40 -6.22
CA TRP A 488 0.05 11.60 -6.34
C TRP A 488 0.54 11.68 -7.78
N TRP A 489 0.13 10.73 -8.62
CA TRP A 489 0.51 10.74 -10.04
C TRP A 489 -0.12 11.91 -10.78
N GLY A 490 -1.32 12.34 -10.40
CA GLY A 490 -1.92 13.59 -10.89
C GLY A 490 -1.05 14.81 -10.55
N ALA A 491 -0.57 14.92 -9.32
CA ALA A 491 0.34 16.00 -8.92
C ALA A 491 1.70 15.92 -9.65
N VAL A 492 2.25 14.72 -9.82
CA VAL A 492 3.53 14.52 -10.54
C VAL A 492 3.40 14.90 -12.02
N LEU A 493 2.36 14.40 -12.71
CA LEU A 493 2.11 14.69 -14.12
C LEU A 493 1.73 16.16 -14.35
N GLY A 494 0.96 16.75 -13.43
CA GLY A 494 0.63 18.17 -13.44
C GLY A 494 1.89 19.04 -13.32
N GLY A 495 2.79 18.71 -12.40
CA GLY A 495 4.06 19.42 -12.24
C GLY A 495 4.96 19.28 -13.47
N LEU A 496 5.12 18.06 -13.99
CA LEU A 496 5.90 17.83 -15.20
C LEU A 496 5.34 18.61 -16.39
N SER A 497 4.02 18.61 -16.58
CA SER A 497 3.35 19.35 -17.66
C SER A 497 3.54 20.86 -17.51
N PHE A 498 3.41 21.38 -16.29
CA PHE A 498 3.66 22.80 -15.99
C PHE A 498 5.11 23.20 -16.29
N THR A 499 6.08 22.35 -15.91
CA THR A 499 7.49 22.61 -16.19
C THR A 499 7.81 22.53 -17.67
N LEU A 500 7.28 21.54 -18.40
CA LEU A 500 7.41 21.45 -19.85
C LEU A 500 6.86 22.69 -20.54
N TYR A 501 5.67 23.16 -20.13
CA TYR A 501 5.07 24.39 -20.64
C TYR A 501 5.95 25.62 -20.42
N LYS A 502 6.46 25.80 -19.18
CA LYS A 502 7.33 26.94 -18.84
C LYS A 502 8.67 26.90 -19.60
N GLU A 503 9.27 25.73 -19.75
CA GLU A 503 10.54 25.56 -20.47
C GLU A 503 10.35 25.84 -21.96
N ALA A 504 9.28 25.29 -22.57
CA ALA A 504 8.93 25.55 -23.95
C ALA A 504 8.71 27.05 -24.23
N ALA A 505 8.08 27.76 -23.29
CA ALA A 505 7.88 29.21 -23.39
C ALA A 505 9.17 30.03 -23.28
N ARG A 506 10.23 29.50 -22.64
CA ARG A 506 11.53 30.19 -22.43
C ARG A 506 12.57 29.91 -23.52
N GLY A 507 12.23 29.02 -24.47
CA GLY A 507 13.17 28.41 -25.40
C GLY A 507 14.01 27.37 -24.67
N TRP A 508 14.02 26.12 -25.16
CA TRP A 508 14.70 24.99 -24.54
C TRP A 508 16.18 25.31 -24.24
N ARG A 509 16.55 25.31 -22.95
CA ARG A 509 17.94 25.46 -22.49
C ARG A 509 18.47 24.12 -21.99
N ASP A 510 19.78 23.92 -22.06
CA ASP A 510 20.49 22.77 -21.49
C ASP A 510 20.03 21.39 -22.00
N MET A 511 19.55 21.32 -23.24
CA MET A 511 19.06 20.08 -23.87
C MET A 511 20.10 18.95 -23.90
N GLU A 512 21.38 19.30 -24.05
CA GLU A 512 22.47 18.32 -24.01
C GLU A 512 22.60 17.68 -22.61
N VAL A 513 22.62 18.49 -21.56
CA VAL A 513 22.71 18.02 -20.16
C VAL A 513 21.47 17.19 -19.79
N LEU A 514 20.29 17.61 -20.25
CA LEU A 514 19.06 16.86 -20.07
C LEU A 514 19.13 15.49 -20.78
N ALA A 515 19.65 15.45 -22.01
CA ALA A 515 19.82 14.21 -22.76
C ALA A 515 20.81 13.26 -22.09
N TYR A 516 21.95 13.76 -21.60
CA TYR A 516 22.91 12.95 -20.84
C TYR A 516 22.29 12.41 -19.53
N GLY A 517 21.60 13.25 -18.77
CA GLY A 517 20.95 12.84 -17.52
C GLY A 517 19.85 11.79 -17.73
N LEU A 518 19.03 11.97 -18.78
CA LEU A 518 17.97 11.02 -19.11
C LEU A 518 18.56 9.69 -19.61
N SER A 519 19.60 9.75 -20.44
CA SER A 519 20.32 8.57 -20.93
C SER A 519 20.94 7.78 -19.78
N ALA A 520 21.56 8.47 -18.80
CA ALA A 520 22.11 7.83 -17.61
C ALA A 520 21.02 7.15 -16.77
N CYS A 521 19.86 7.80 -16.60
CA CYS A 521 18.72 7.19 -15.91
C CYS A 521 18.22 5.94 -16.64
N LEU A 522 17.98 6.03 -17.95
CA LEU A 522 17.50 4.92 -18.76
C LEU A 522 18.49 3.76 -18.78
N ALA A 523 19.79 4.04 -18.85
CA ALA A 523 20.85 3.03 -18.76
C ALA A 523 20.84 2.32 -17.40
N HIS A 524 20.75 3.06 -16.29
CA HIS A 524 20.65 2.50 -14.94
C HIS A 524 19.42 1.57 -14.80
N TRP A 525 18.26 2.03 -15.25
CA TRP A 525 17.03 1.24 -15.25
C TRP A 525 17.13 0.00 -16.16
N GLY A 526 17.74 0.15 -17.35
CA GLY A 526 17.99 -0.95 -18.27
C GLY A 526 18.92 -2.02 -17.70
N ILE A 527 20.01 -1.61 -17.03
CA ILE A 527 20.95 -2.51 -16.35
C ILE A 527 20.23 -3.28 -15.23
N LEU A 528 19.47 -2.59 -14.38
CA LEU A 528 18.75 -3.24 -13.28
C LEU A 528 17.64 -4.17 -13.76
N LEU A 529 16.90 -3.78 -14.79
CA LEU A 529 15.88 -4.64 -15.41
C LEU A 529 16.53 -5.86 -16.08
N GLY A 530 17.66 -5.68 -16.77
CA GLY A 530 18.44 -6.77 -17.33
C GLY A 530 18.94 -7.73 -16.25
N PHE A 531 19.49 -7.21 -15.15
CA PHE A 531 19.95 -8.00 -14.01
C PHE A 531 18.80 -8.76 -13.34
N TYR A 532 17.65 -8.11 -13.16
CA TYR A 532 16.42 -8.75 -12.68
C TYR A 532 15.97 -9.88 -13.61
N LEU A 533 15.86 -9.63 -14.92
CA LEU A 533 15.42 -10.64 -15.89
C LEU A 533 16.36 -11.84 -15.96
N VAL A 534 17.68 -11.61 -15.96
CA VAL A 534 18.68 -12.70 -15.96
C VAL A 534 18.60 -13.52 -14.69
N TRP A 535 18.47 -12.88 -13.53
CA TRP A 535 18.50 -13.58 -12.25
C TRP A 535 17.16 -14.26 -11.91
N VAL A 536 16.03 -13.60 -12.19
CA VAL A 536 14.69 -14.15 -11.98
C VAL A 536 14.38 -15.27 -12.98
N ARG A 537 14.72 -15.15 -14.28
CA ARG A 537 14.58 -16.28 -15.21
C ARG A 537 15.42 -17.48 -14.75
N ARG A 538 16.66 -17.28 -14.31
CA ARG A 538 17.53 -18.37 -13.80
C ARG A 538 16.99 -18.99 -12.51
N ALA A 539 16.43 -18.19 -11.60
CA ALA A 539 15.85 -18.67 -10.34
C ALA A 539 14.52 -19.43 -10.55
N CYS A 540 13.68 -18.98 -11.48
CA CYS A 540 12.44 -19.67 -11.87
C CYS A 540 12.73 -20.97 -12.65
N GLN A 541 13.73 -20.99 -13.53
CA GLN A 541 14.11 -22.20 -14.28
C GLN A 541 14.65 -23.34 -13.38
N ARG A 542 15.44 -23.02 -12.35
CA ARG A 542 15.99 -24.05 -11.43
C ARG A 542 14.93 -24.69 -10.52
N ARG A 543 13.74 -24.09 -10.36
CA ARG A 543 12.67 -24.62 -9.49
C ARG A 543 11.50 -25.26 -10.22
N CYS A 544 11.36 -25.05 -11.53
CA CYS A 544 10.40 -25.83 -12.34
C CYS A 544 10.68 -27.35 -12.27
N GLY A 545 11.90 -27.77 -11.93
CA GLY A 545 12.23 -29.18 -11.67
C GLY A 545 11.87 -29.70 -10.26
N SER A 546 11.34 -28.87 -9.36
CA SER A 546 11.13 -29.22 -7.94
C SER A 546 9.66 -29.15 -7.47
N TYR A 547 8.74 -28.77 -8.36
CA TYR A 547 7.31 -28.82 -8.10
C TYR A 547 6.65 -29.83 -9.05
N GLN A 548 6.86 -31.13 -8.80
CA GLN A 548 5.84 -32.10 -9.19
C GLN A 548 4.69 -31.96 -8.19
N LEU A 549 3.72 -31.12 -8.56
CA LEU A 549 2.38 -31.23 -8.04
C LEU A 549 1.83 -32.60 -8.49
N GLU A 550 1.44 -33.46 -7.56
CA GLU A 550 0.49 -34.53 -7.84
C GLU A 550 -0.79 -33.87 -8.36
N GLN A 551 -0.89 -33.75 -9.68
CA GLN A 551 -2.12 -33.38 -10.36
C GLN A 551 -3.13 -34.51 -10.18
N VAL A 552 -4.19 -34.20 -9.45
CA VAL A 552 -5.48 -34.89 -9.56
C VAL A 552 -5.88 -34.86 -11.03
N LYS A 553 -5.83 -36.03 -11.68
CA LYS A 553 -6.34 -36.24 -13.05
C LYS A 553 -7.85 -35.98 -13.06
N GLY A 554 -8.26 -34.95 -13.78
CA GLY A 554 -9.65 -34.67 -14.11
C GLY A 554 -9.73 -34.05 -15.51
N VAL A 555 -9.85 -34.93 -16.50
CA VAL A 555 -10.53 -34.78 -17.81
C VAL A 555 -10.72 -33.35 -18.32
N TRP A 556 -9.98 -32.97 -19.38
CA TRP A 556 -10.48 -32.22 -20.55
C TRP A 556 -9.49 -32.42 -21.70
N ASP A 557 -9.88 -33.26 -22.66
CA ASP A 557 -9.23 -33.42 -23.95
C ASP A 557 -9.61 -32.27 -24.91
N GLY A 558 -8.64 -31.88 -25.74
CA GLY A 558 -8.92 -31.42 -27.11
C GLY A 558 -8.57 -29.97 -27.43
N GLY A 559 -7.65 -29.79 -28.39
CA GLY A 559 -7.69 -28.66 -29.33
C GLY A 559 -6.35 -27.96 -29.60
N GLU A 560 -5.49 -28.58 -30.41
CA GLU A 560 -4.38 -27.93 -31.09
C GLU A 560 -4.86 -26.99 -32.22
N LEU A 561 -4.34 -25.76 -32.26
CA LEU A 561 -4.21 -24.88 -33.44
C LEU A 561 -3.08 -23.89 -33.08
N GLY A 562 -1.93 -23.80 -33.75
CA GLY A 562 -1.65 -23.85 -35.18
C GLY A 562 -1.10 -22.48 -35.60
N ILE A 563 0.18 -22.21 -35.35
CA ILE A 563 0.89 -20.97 -35.75
C ILE A 563 1.76 -21.27 -36.98
N PRO A 564 1.56 -20.59 -38.12
CA PRO A 564 2.64 -20.29 -39.06
C PRO A 564 3.15 -18.86 -38.77
N GLY A 565 4.42 -18.50 -38.84
CA GLY A 565 5.44 -18.87 -39.82
C GLY A 565 6.11 -17.56 -40.26
N SER A 566 7.43 -17.50 -40.11
CA SER A 566 8.36 -16.39 -40.36
C SER A 566 8.24 -15.68 -41.71
N ILE A 567 8.57 -14.38 -41.78
CA ILE A 567 9.34 -13.79 -42.90
C ILE A 567 10.27 -12.68 -42.38
N SER A 568 11.53 -12.79 -42.78
CA SER A 568 12.63 -11.85 -42.58
C SER A 568 12.76 -10.87 -43.77
N SER A 569 13.63 -9.87 -43.60
CA SER A 569 14.28 -9.01 -44.62
C SER A 569 13.56 -7.71 -45.01
N ALA A 570 14.17 -6.58 -44.63
CA ALA A 570 14.81 -5.64 -45.56
C ALA A 570 15.24 -4.36 -44.81
N LEU A 571 16.54 -4.11 -44.79
CA LEU A 571 17.18 -2.85 -44.40
C LEU A 571 17.73 -2.21 -45.69
N PRO A 572 17.58 -0.90 -45.91
CA PRO A 572 18.53 -0.18 -46.76
C PRO A 572 19.29 0.90 -45.99
N THR A 573 20.52 1.07 -46.43
CA THR A 573 21.63 1.88 -45.95
C THR A 573 21.53 3.37 -46.32
N LEU A 574 22.27 4.18 -45.56
CA LEU A 574 22.50 5.62 -45.75
C LEU A 574 23.07 5.96 -47.14
N SER A 575 22.53 7.00 -47.78
CA SER A 575 23.27 8.21 -48.21
C SER A 575 22.46 9.08 -49.20
N SER A 576 22.01 10.26 -48.75
CA SER A 576 22.00 11.48 -49.58
C SER A 576 21.66 12.70 -48.72
N PHE A 577 22.62 13.62 -48.67
CA PHE A 577 22.65 14.89 -47.96
C PHE A 577 21.57 15.89 -48.40
N GLY A 578 21.16 16.76 -47.46
CA GLY A 578 20.92 18.18 -47.75
C GLY A 578 19.50 18.61 -48.12
N LYS A 579 18.68 18.90 -47.10
CA LYS A 579 17.63 19.96 -47.02
C LYS A 579 16.83 19.74 -45.74
N ARG A 580 17.47 20.01 -44.60
CA ARG A 580 16.98 19.69 -43.25
C ARG A 580 17.16 20.92 -42.39
N GLU A 581 16.09 21.68 -42.15
CA GLU A 581 15.92 22.32 -40.84
C GLU A 581 14.47 22.78 -40.54
N GLU A 582 13.66 23.27 -41.48
CA GLU A 582 12.28 23.69 -41.16
C GLU A 582 11.21 22.58 -41.21
N ALA A 583 11.42 21.48 -41.94
CA ALA A 583 10.43 20.40 -42.04
C ALA A 583 10.43 19.41 -40.84
N SER A 584 11.37 19.54 -39.90
CA SER A 584 11.60 18.56 -38.83
C SER A 584 10.63 18.69 -37.65
N LEU A 585 10.27 19.92 -37.27
CA LEU A 585 9.41 20.18 -36.12
C LEU A 585 7.96 19.76 -36.38
N THR A 586 7.44 20.05 -37.57
CA THR A 586 6.07 19.69 -37.98
C THR A 586 5.89 18.18 -38.07
N GLN A 587 6.91 17.45 -38.56
CA GLN A 587 6.92 15.99 -38.62
C GLN A 587 7.01 15.34 -37.23
N VAL A 588 7.78 15.92 -36.32
CA VAL A 588 7.89 15.44 -34.93
C VAL A 588 6.61 15.72 -34.14
N LEU A 589 6.03 16.91 -34.31
CA LEU A 589 4.73 17.28 -33.73
C LEU A 589 3.61 16.39 -34.26
N LEU A 590 3.60 16.08 -35.56
CA LEU A 590 2.62 15.17 -36.16
C LEU A 590 2.76 13.74 -35.60
N LYS A 591 3.99 13.25 -35.40
CA LYS A 591 4.24 11.93 -34.79
C LYS A 591 3.85 11.88 -33.30
N MET A 592 4.10 12.95 -32.55
CA MET A 592 3.62 13.07 -31.16
C MET A 592 2.09 13.16 -31.11
N LEU A 593 1.47 13.92 -32.00
CA LEU A 593 0.02 14.03 -32.13
C LEU A 593 -0.62 12.68 -32.46
N LEU A 594 -0.03 11.93 -33.40
CA LEU A 594 -0.43 10.55 -33.74
C LEU A 594 -0.35 9.61 -32.52
N ALA A 595 0.74 9.69 -31.74
CA ALA A 595 0.92 8.86 -30.55
C ALA A 595 -0.09 9.21 -29.44
N VAL A 596 -0.34 10.49 -29.20
CA VAL A 596 -1.35 10.97 -28.23
C VAL A 596 -2.76 10.60 -28.68
N CYS A 597 -3.08 10.76 -29.97
CA CYS A 597 -4.37 10.35 -30.53
C CYS A 597 -4.58 8.83 -30.44
N GLY A 598 -3.53 8.03 -30.65
CA GLY A 598 -3.59 6.57 -30.50
C GLY A 598 -3.85 6.15 -29.04
N LEU A 599 -3.19 6.79 -28.07
CA LEU A 599 -3.44 6.54 -26.65
C LEU A 599 -4.83 7.01 -26.20
N ALA A 600 -5.27 8.18 -26.66
CA ALA A 600 -6.61 8.72 -26.42
C ALA A 600 -7.70 7.82 -27.04
N PHE A 601 -7.46 7.28 -28.23
CA PHE A 601 -8.36 6.34 -28.89
C PHE A 601 -8.54 5.06 -28.07
N LEU A 602 -7.44 4.41 -27.67
CA LEU A 602 -7.49 3.16 -26.91
C LEU A 602 -8.13 3.36 -25.52
N ALA A 603 -7.70 4.39 -24.78
CA ALA A 603 -8.23 4.67 -23.46
C ALA A 603 -9.70 5.13 -23.50
N GLY A 604 -10.05 6.00 -24.45
CA GLY A 604 -11.40 6.54 -24.62
C GLY A 604 -12.41 5.49 -25.08
N LEU A 605 -12.02 4.58 -25.98
CA LEU A 605 -12.88 3.49 -26.45
C LEU A 605 -13.16 2.48 -25.34
N MET A 606 -12.12 2.08 -24.59
CA MET A 606 -12.26 1.15 -23.46
C MET A 606 -13.09 1.75 -22.32
N SER A 607 -12.82 3.01 -21.94
CA SER A 607 -13.51 3.67 -20.82
C SER A 607 -14.99 3.94 -21.14
N ASN A 608 -15.27 4.67 -22.22
CA ASN A 608 -16.65 5.03 -22.57
C ASN A 608 -17.46 3.82 -23.05
N GLY A 609 -16.82 2.87 -23.72
CA GLY A 609 -17.45 1.60 -24.12
C GLY A 609 -17.88 0.76 -22.91
N SER A 610 -17.07 0.72 -21.85
CA SER A 610 -17.42 0.03 -20.60
C SER A 610 -18.63 0.68 -19.90
N ILE A 611 -18.71 2.02 -19.88
CA ILE A 611 -19.85 2.74 -19.31
C ILE A 611 -21.13 2.46 -20.11
N ILE A 612 -21.07 2.55 -21.43
CA ILE A 612 -22.22 2.25 -22.31
C ILE A 612 -22.68 0.81 -22.09
N PHE A 613 -21.76 -0.15 -22.01
CA PHE A 613 -22.06 -1.56 -21.79
C PHE A 613 -22.73 -1.80 -20.42
N ILE A 614 -22.14 -1.28 -19.35
CA ILE A 614 -22.62 -1.43 -17.96
C ILE A 614 -24.01 -0.81 -17.81
N VAL A 615 -24.21 0.42 -18.29
CA VAL A 615 -25.50 1.12 -18.15
C VAL A 615 -26.57 0.55 -19.08
N SER A 616 -26.19 -0.01 -20.25
CA SER A 616 -27.15 -0.64 -21.18
C SER A 616 -27.62 -2.01 -20.70
N CYS A 617 -26.76 -2.78 -20.02
CA CYS A 617 -27.10 -4.10 -19.47
C CYS A 617 -27.78 -4.05 -18.09
N GLY A 618 -27.80 -2.88 -17.43
CA GLY A 618 -28.49 -2.67 -16.16
C GLY A 618 -30.02 -2.72 -16.29
N LYS A 619 -30.69 -3.43 -15.36
CA LYS A 619 -32.16 -3.56 -15.33
C LYS A 619 -32.87 -2.32 -14.79
N GLU A 620 -32.23 -1.53 -13.92
CA GLU A 620 -32.80 -0.31 -13.34
C GLU A 620 -32.39 0.93 -14.16
N ARG A 621 -33.37 1.81 -14.46
CA ARG A 621 -33.15 3.05 -15.22
C ARG A 621 -33.44 4.25 -14.33
N THR A 622 -32.43 5.05 -14.04
CA THR A 622 -32.55 6.30 -13.30
C THR A 622 -32.15 7.48 -14.18
N VAL A 623 -32.59 8.69 -13.78
CA VAL A 623 -32.29 9.94 -14.49
C VAL A 623 -30.77 10.19 -14.58
N ASP A 624 -30.02 9.92 -13.51
CA ASP A 624 -28.57 10.12 -13.48
C ASP A 624 -27.80 9.12 -14.36
N LEU A 625 -28.31 7.89 -14.46
CA LEU A 625 -27.78 6.88 -15.40
C LEU A 625 -28.05 7.30 -16.85
N LEU A 626 -29.20 7.91 -17.12
CA LEU A 626 -29.55 8.40 -18.46
C LEU A 626 -28.63 9.56 -18.91
N TRP A 627 -28.31 10.49 -18.02
CA TRP A 627 -27.36 11.57 -18.34
C TRP A 627 -25.94 11.05 -18.54
N SER A 628 -25.50 10.15 -17.67
CA SER A 628 -24.18 9.52 -17.75
C SER A 628 -24.04 8.69 -19.04
N LEU A 629 -25.10 8.00 -19.46
CA LEU A 629 -25.15 7.27 -20.73
C LEU A 629 -25.00 8.20 -21.94
N ASN A 630 -25.77 9.28 -22.01
CA ASN A 630 -25.70 10.22 -23.14
C ASN A 630 -24.36 10.95 -23.22
N LEU A 631 -23.75 11.26 -22.07
CA LEU A 631 -22.40 11.82 -22.01
C LEU A 631 -21.34 10.82 -22.50
N ALA A 632 -21.44 9.55 -22.08
CA ALA A 632 -20.54 8.49 -22.56
C ALA A 632 -20.71 8.21 -24.06
N VAL A 633 -21.94 8.24 -24.60
CA VAL A 633 -22.20 8.11 -26.04
C VAL A 633 -21.58 9.26 -26.83
N THR A 634 -21.73 10.49 -26.34
CA THR A 634 -21.10 11.68 -26.93
C THR A 634 -19.58 11.51 -27.05
N ASP A 635 -18.94 11.11 -25.95
CA ASP A 635 -17.49 10.90 -25.91
C ASP A 635 -17.04 9.69 -26.75
N PHE A 636 -17.83 8.63 -26.77
CA PHE A 636 -17.55 7.43 -27.56
C PHE A 636 -17.58 7.70 -29.06
N VAL A 637 -18.59 8.42 -29.57
CA VAL A 637 -18.72 8.78 -30.99
C VAL A 637 -17.56 9.66 -31.45
N PHE A 638 -17.16 10.63 -30.62
CA PHE A 638 -16.03 11.51 -30.92
C PHE A 638 -14.70 10.73 -31.01
N VAL A 639 -14.47 9.82 -30.06
CA VAL A 639 -13.24 9.00 -30.02
C VAL A 639 -13.18 8.04 -31.19
N LEU A 640 -14.31 7.41 -31.52
CA LEU A 640 -14.39 6.47 -32.63
C LEU A 640 -13.95 7.11 -33.97
N LEU A 641 -14.20 8.40 -34.14
CA LEU A 641 -13.90 9.16 -35.36
C LEU A 641 -12.55 9.91 -35.30
N LEU A 642 -11.83 9.85 -34.17
CA LEU A 642 -10.52 10.48 -33.97
C LEU A 642 -9.45 10.01 -34.98
N PRO A 643 -9.36 8.71 -35.36
CA PRO A 643 -8.41 8.26 -36.38
C PRO A 643 -8.70 8.85 -37.77
N ILE A 644 -9.98 9.04 -38.11
CA ILE A 644 -10.41 9.64 -39.38
C ILE A 644 -10.01 11.12 -39.43
N ARG A 645 -10.10 11.84 -38.31
CA ARG A 645 -9.63 13.23 -38.18
C ARG A 645 -8.13 13.36 -38.38
N VAL A 646 -7.34 12.48 -37.78
CA VAL A 646 -5.87 12.48 -37.94
C VAL A 646 -5.50 12.14 -39.39
N TRP A 647 -6.24 11.24 -40.02
CA TRP A 647 -6.05 10.90 -41.43
C TRP A 647 -6.42 12.05 -42.39
N SER A 648 -7.52 12.77 -42.14
CA SER A 648 -7.92 13.95 -42.92
C SER A 648 -6.94 15.13 -42.79
N MET A 649 -6.18 15.22 -41.70
CA MET A 649 -5.10 16.21 -41.56
C MET A 649 -3.87 15.83 -42.40
N SER A 650 -3.71 14.56 -42.75
CA SER A 650 -2.57 14.06 -43.55
C SER A 650 -2.83 14.06 -45.06
N THR A 651 -4.09 14.05 -45.48
CA THR A 651 -4.53 14.02 -46.88
C THR A 651 -5.52 15.16 -47.06
N ASN A 652 -5.19 16.19 -47.84
CA ASN A 652 -6.02 17.38 -48.07
C ASN A 652 -7.35 17.01 -48.79
N PHE A 653 -8.25 16.34 -48.08
CA PHE A 653 -9.55 15.89 -48.55
C PHE A 653 -10.63 16.70 -47.82
N ASP A 654 -11.14 17.72 -48.51
CA ASP A 654 -12.02 18.74 -47.90
C ASP A 654 -13.26 18.13 -47.24
N LEU A 655 -13.89 17.13 -47.88
CA LEU A 655 -15.10 16.48 -47.34
C LEU A 655 -14.87 15.78 -45.99
N LEU A 656 -13.74 15.08 -45.83
CA LEU A 656 -13.41 14.36 -44.58
C LEU A 656 -13.09 15.35 -43.45
N LEU A 657 -12.42 16.45 -43.78
CA LEU A 657 -12.14 17.54 -42.85
C LEU A 657 -13.44 18.23 -42.41
N THR A 658 -14.38 18.48 -43.34
CA THR A 658 -15.69 19.06 -43.03
C THR A 658 -16.51 18.15 -42.10
N VAL A 659 -16.55 16.84 -42.37
CA VAL A 659 -17.27 15.87 -41.53
C VAL A 659 -16.65 15.80 -40.13
N SER A 660 -15.32 15.72 -40.04
CA SER A 660 -14.57 15.68 -38.78
C SER A 660 -14.78 16.92 -37.90
N SER A 661 -14.72 18.11 -38.49
CA SER A 661 -14.96 19.38 -37.77
C SER A 661 -16.41 19.48 -37.26
N SER A 662 -17.36 18.94 -38.01
CA SER A 662 -18.78 18.92 -37.62
C SER A 662 -19.05 17.98 -36.46
N VAL A 663 -18.44 16.80 -36.46
CA VAL A 663 -18.49 15.85 -35.34
C VAL A 663 -17.87 16.45 -34.08
N THR A 664 -16.81 17.23 -34.24
CA THR A 664 -16.13 17.92 -33.14
C THR A 664 -17.01 19.02 -32.54
N ALA A 665 -17.63 19.85 -33.38
CA ALA A 665 -18.56 20.87 -32.93
C ALA A 665 -19.77 20.25 -32.21
N LEU A 666 -20.32 19.16 -32.76
CA LEU A 666 -21.40 18.42 -32.14
C LEU A 666 -20.99 17.86 -30.77
N HIS A 667 -19.78 17.29 -30.66
CA HIS A 667 -19.22 16.76 -29.41
C HIS A 667 -19.11 17.82 -28.32
N VAL A 668 -18.48 18.96 -28.61
CA VAL A 668 -18.27 20.03 -27.61
C VAL A 668 -19.61 20.57 -27.10
N VAL A 669 -20.56 20.82 -28.02
CA VAL A 669 -21.86 21.40 -27.67
C VAL A 669 -22.73 20.39 -26.90
N SER A 670 -22.82 19.14 -27.36
CA SER A 670 -23.58 18.10 -26.66
C SER A 670 -23.01 17.81 -25.27
N ARG A 671 -21.69 17.75 -25.14
CA ARG A 671 -21.03 17.56 -23.85
C ARG A 671 -21.34 18.70 -22.89
N ALA A 672 -21.28 19.95 -23.35
CA ALA A 672 -21.58 21.11 -22.51
C ALA A 672 -23.04 21.09 -22.02
N PHE A 673 -24.00 20.77 -22.89
CA PHE A 673 -25.41 20.70 -22.51
C PHE A 673 -25.73 19.52 -21.59
N PHE A 674 -25.16 18.34 -21.82
CA PHE A 674 -25.36 17.21 -20.89
C PHE A 674 -24.72 17.47 -19.53
N LEU A 675 -23.58 18.17 -19.47
CA LEU A 675 -22.96 18.56 -18.21
C LEU A 675 -23.83 19.57 -17.44
N ALA A 676 -24.41 20.54 -18.14
CA ALA A 676 -25.35 21.50 -17.56
C ALA A 676 -26.62 20.78 -17.05
N ALA A 677 -27.17 19.84 -17.83
CA ALA A 677 -28.33 19.04 -17.42
C ALA A 677 -28.05 18.19 -16.18
N MET A 678 -26.86 17.59 -16.07
CA MET A 678 -26.44 16.87 -14.87
C MET A 678 -26.33 17.78 -13.65
N THR A 679 -25.76 18.97 -13.83
CA THR A 679 -25.59 19.94 -12.73
C THR A 679 -26.95 20.46 -12.25
N ALA A 680 -27.89 20.67 -13.18
CA ALA A 680 -29.27 21.00 -12.84
C ALA A 680 -29.98 19.84 -12.13
N SER A 681 -29.79 18.59 -12.58
CA SER A 681 -30.32 17.37 -11.94
C SER A 681 -29.83 17.25 -10.49
N CYS A 682 -28.52 17.45 -10.24
CA CYS A 682 -27.94 17.44 -8.89
C CYS A 682 -28.50 18.57 -8.00
N SER A 683 -28.81 19.73 -8.59
CA SER A 683 -29.39 20.85 -7.85
C SER A 683 -30.84 20.56 -7.45
N VAL A 684 -31.60 19.89 -8.33
CA VAL A 684 -32.97 19.42 -8.07
C VAL A 684 -32.99 18.26 -7.07
N SER A 685 -32.00 17.36 -7.08
CA SER A 685 -31.92 16.25 -6.11
C SER A 685 -31.70 16.73 -4.68
N VAL A 686 -30.98 17.85 -4.52
CA VAL A 686 -30.78 18.51 -3.22
C VAL A 686 -32.04 19.25 -2.77
N ALA A 687 -32.77 19.88 -3.70
CA ALA A 687 -33.96 20.67 -3.38
C ALA A 687 -35.22 19.82 -3.17
N SER A 688 -35.41 18.73 -3.94
CA SER A 688 -36.58 17.85 -3.85
C SER A 688 -36.25 16.41 -4.28
N PRO A 689 -35.78 15.55 -3.36
CA PRO A 689 -35.37 14.18 -3.68
C PRO A 689 -36.49 13.31 -4.28
N ALA A 690 -37.72 13.50 -3.78
CA ALA A 690 -38.90 12.72 -4.20
C ALA A 690 -39.31 12.94 -5.67
N TRP A 691 -38.86 14.02 -6.30
CA TRP A 691 -39.19 14.33 -7.69
C TRP A 691 -38.42 13.47 -8.69
N LEU A 692 -37.21 13.00 -8.33
CA LEU A 692 -36.32 12.25 -9.23
C LEU A 692 -36.51 10.73 -9.17
N GLU A 693 -37.28 10.24 -8.19
CA GLU A 693 -37.52 8.79 -7.99
C GLU A 693 -38.73 8.26 -8.78
N GLY A 694 -39.50 9.12 -9.45
CA GLY A 694 -40.72 8.74 -10.18
C GLY A 694 -40.50 8.38 -11.66
N SER A 695 -41.29 7.44 -12.19
CA SER A 695 -41.27 7.03 -13.61
C SER A 695 -41.52 8.19 -14.60
N LYS A 696 -42.29 9.22 -14.16
CA LYS A 696 -42.52 10.45 -14.93
C LYS A 696 -41.25 11.30 -15.08
N ALA A 697 -40.37 11.33 -14.08
CA ALA A 697 -39.13 12.10 -14.13
C ALA A 697 -38.13 11.49 -15.13
N LEU A 698 -38.07 10.15 -15.20
CA LEU A 698 -37.28 9.45 -16.20
C LEU A 698 -37.78 9.74 -17.62
N HIS A 699 -39.11 9.80 -17.83
CA HIS A 699 -39.69 10.15 -19.12
C HIS A 699 -39.33 11.58 -19.55
N TRP A 700 -39.44 12.56 -18.64
CA TRP A 700 -39.06 13.94 -18.93
C TRP A 700 -37.56 14.12 -19.14
N ALA A 701 -36.71 13.38 -18.43
CA ALA A 701 -35.27 13.35 -18.66
C ALA A 701 -34.94 12.79 -20.05
N PHE A 702 -35.66 11.77 -20.51
CA PHE A 702 -35.50 11.23 -21.86
C PHE A 702 -35.91 12.23 -22.95
N VAL A 703 -37.05 12.91 -22.78
CA VAL A 703 -37.48 13.98 -23.70
C VAL A 703 -36.45 15.12 -23.70
N ALA A 704 -35.96 15.53 -22.54
CA ALA A 704 -34.93 16.56 -22.43
C ALA A 704 -33.60 16.12 -23.08
N ALA A 705 -33.21 14.85 -22.99
CA ALA A 705 -32.04 14.33 -23.70
C ALA A 705 -32.19 14.45 -25.24
N LEU A 706 -33.37 14.14 -25.77
CA LEU A 706 -33.66 14.30 -27.21
C LEU A 706 -33.62 15.77 -27.64
N VAL A 707 -34.15 16.67 -26.81
CA VAL A 707 -34.08 18.12 -27.04
C VAL A 707 -32.63 18.60 -27.01
N ILE A 708 -31.83 18.14 -26.03
CA ILE A 708 -30.40 18.46 -25.96
C ILE A 708 -29.69 18.01 -27.24
N TRP A 709 -29.92 16.78 -27.71
CA TRP A 709 -29.33 16.31 -28.96
C TRP A 709 -29.75 17.15 -30.17
N ALA A 710 -31.03 17.51 -30.29
CA ALA A 710 -31.53 18.36 -31.37
C ALA A 710 -30.93 19.77 -31.34
N LEU A 711 -30.81 20.37 -30.14
CA LEU A 711 -30.16 21.67 -29.95
C LEU A 711 -28.67 21.58 -30.27
N SER A 712 -27.97 20.55 -29.76
CA SER A 712 -26.55 20.34 -30.07
C SER A 712 -26.30 20.20 -31.56
N PHE A 713 -27.19 19.51 -32.28
CA PHE A 713 -27.13 19.42 -33.73
C PHE A 713 -27.33 20.79 -34.39
N ALA A 714 -28.39 21.52 -34.04
CA ALA A 714 -28.66 22.85 -34.59
C ALA A 714 -27.53 23.87 -34.33
N PHE A 715 -26.99 23.89 -33.12
CA PHE A 715 -25.85 24.76 -32.76
C PHE A 715 -24.54 24.30 -33.42
N SER A 716 -24.34 23.00 -33.64
CA SER A 716 -23.14 22.51 -34.35
C SER A 716 -23.09 22.93 -35.82
N VAL A 717 -24.26 23.09 -36.47
CA VAL A 717 -24.34 23.60 -37.85
C VAL A 717 -23.92 25.08 -37.92
N ARG A 718 -24.32 25.91 -36.94
CA ARG A 718 -24.00 27.35 -36.90
C ARG A 718 -22.61 27.66 -36.32
N TYR A 719 -22.08 26.77 -35.47
CA TYR A 719 -20.71 26.84 -34.96
C TYR A 719 -19.69 26.67 -36.10
N ARG A 720 -20.04 25.94 -37.17
CA ARG A 720 -19.21 25.81 -38.38
C ARG A 720 -18.95 27.17 -39.03
N ASP A 721 -19.99 27.98 -39.23
CA ASP A 721 -19.87 29.30 -39.87
C ASP A 721 -19.01 30.27 -39.03
N LEU A 722 -19.14 30.18 -37.70
CA LEU A 722 -18.35 30.99 -36.77
C LEU A 722 -16.88 30.55 -36.73
N TRP A 723 -16.64 29.24 -36.80
CA TRP A 723 -15.32 28.62 -36.77
C TRP A 723 -14.52 28.92 -38.04
N GLU A 724 -15.16 28.86 -39.22
CA GLU A 724 -14.55 29.27 -40.49
C GLU A 724 -14.25 30.79 -40.52
N ALA A 725 -15.07 31.63 -39.88
CA ALA A 725 -14.87 33.08 -39.83
C ALA A 725 -13.78 33.55 -38.85
N THR A 726 -13.47 32.78 -37.80
CA THR A 726 -12.49 33.19 -36.76
C THR A 726 -11.11 32.53 -36.89
N MET A 727 -10.95 31.45 -37.66
CA MET A 727 -9.74 30.60 -37.61
C MET A 727 -9.03 30.43 -38.96
N LEU A 728 -8.85 31.51 -39.71
CA LEU A 728 -7.90 31.55 -40.84
C LEU A 728 -6.44 31.74 -40.40
N SER A 729 -6.13 31.75 -39.09
CA SER A 729 -4.75 31.66 -38.60
C SER A 729 -4.36 30.20 -38.32
N LYS A 730 -3.55 29.63 -39.20
CA LYS A 730 -2.92 28.31 -39.07
C LYS A 730 -1.89 28.28 -37.92
N GLU A 731 -2.29 28.47 -36.66
CA GLU A 731 -1.39 28.32 -35.51
C GLU A 731 -1.57 26.97 -34.78
N PRO A 732 -0.49 26.19 -34.56
CA PRO A 732 -0.53 24.87 -33.91
C PRO A 732 -0.85 24.91 -32.40
N LYS A 733 -0.93 26.09 -31.78
CA LYS A 733 -1.15 26.25 -30.33
C LYS A 733 -2.60 25.98 -29.91
N THR A 734 -3.55 26.19 -30.81
CA THR A 734 -4.99 26.08 -30.53
C THR A 734 -5.45 24.61 -30.50
N GLU A 735 -4.80 23.75 -31.28
CA GLU A 735 -5.03 22.30 -31.34
C GLU A 735 -4.63 21.60 -30.03
N VAL A 736 -3.52 22.00 -29.40
CA VAL A 736 -3.03 21.41 -28.14
C VAL A 736 -3.95 21.72 -26.95
N ALA A 737 -4.53 22.92 -26.91
CA ALA A 737 -5.51 23.30 -25.87
C ALA A 737 -6.78 22.44 -25.94
N PHE A 738 -7.20 22.06 -27.15
CA PHE A 738 -8.34 21.19 -27.39
C PHE A 738 -8.08 19.75 -26.92
N PHE A 739 -6.88 19.19 -27.16
CA PHE A 739 -6.49 17.86 -26.66
C PHE A 739 -6.35 17.81 -25.13
N LEU A 740 -5.90 18.89 -24.50
CA LEU A 740 -5.85 19.00 -23.03
C LEU A 740 -7.25 19.06 -22.40
N ALA A 741 -8.20 19.73 -23.05
CA ALA A 741 -9.60 19.72 -22.64
C ALA A 741 -10.23 18.31 -22.74
N TYR A 742 -9.85 17.53 -23.77
CA TYR A 742 -10.27 16.14 -23.94
C TYR A 742 -9.62 15.18 -22.89
N PHE A 743 -8.35 15.38 -22.54
CA PHE A 743 -7.69 14.62 -21.47
C PHE A 743 -8.36 14.87 -20.10
N SER A 744 -8.73 16.13 -19.82
CA SER A 744 -9.52 16.49 -18.63
C SER A 744 -10.89 15.81 -18.63
N SER A 745 -11.45 15.59 -19.81
CA SER A 745 -12.76 14.98 -20.04
C SER A 745 -12.76 13.47 -19.80
N CYS A 746 -11.71 12.77 -20.24
CA CYS A 746 -11.49 11.35 -19.93
C CYS A 746 -11.25 11.12 -18.44
N LEU A 747 -10.52 12.04 -17.80
CA LEU A 747 -10.30 12.04 -16.36
C LEU A 747 -11.64 12.16 -15.61
N ASP A 748 -12.53 13.05 -16.08
CA ASP A 748 -13.85 13.25 -15.49
C ASP A 748 -14.78 12.03 -15.67
N ALA A 749 -14.73 11.34 -16.81
CA ALA A 749 -15.46 10.07 -17.01
C ALA A 749 -14.97 8.94 -16.08
N ILE A 750 -13.65 8.87 -15.84
CA ILE A 750 -13.03 7.93 -14.88
C ILE A 750 -13.40 8.31 -13.43
N ILE A 751 -13.47 9.61 -13.12
CA ILE A 751 -13.91 10.12 -11.82
C ILE A 751 -15.40 9.82 -11.59
N ARG A 752 -16.26 9.86 -12.61
CA ARG A 752 -17.70 9.52 -12.48
C ARG A 752 -17.94 8.03 -12.19
N LEU A 753 -17.15 7.14 -12.79
CA LEU A 753 -17.12 5.70 -12.43
C LEU A 753 -16.69 5.50 -10.96
N SER A 754 -15.91 6.44 -10.41
CA SER A 754 -15.44 6.42 -9.02
C SER A 754 -16.39 7.10 -8.02
N MET A 755 -17.17 8.11 -8.45
CA MET A 755 -18.05 8.90 -7.55
C MET A 755 -19.49 8.38 -7.47
N ASN A 756 -19.98 7.62 -8.45
CA ASN A 756 -21.25 6.89 -8.31
C ASN A 756 -21.05 5.58 -7.52
N GLY A 757 -20.66 5.72 -6.25
CA GLY A 757 -20.70 4.65 -5.24
C GLY A 757 -22.11 4.08 -4.99
N GLY A 758 -23.14 4.62 -5.63
CA GLY A 758 -24.48 4.01 -5.69
C GLY A 758 -24.56 2.74 -6.55
N PHE A 759 -23.59 2.50 -7.46
CA PHE A 759 -23.64 1.31 -8.33
C PHE A 759 -23.40 0.00 -7.55
N GLY A 760 -22.59 0.04 -6.49
CA GLY A 760 -22.41 -1.09 -5.56
C GLY A 760 -23.66 -1.34 -4.71
N ASN A 761 -24.30 -0.27 -4.22
CA ASN A 761 -25.48 -0.37 -3.35
C ASN A 761 -26.75 -0.82 -4.10
N HIS A 762 -26.89 -0.50 -5.40
CA HIS A 762 -28.03 -0.97 -6.21
C HIS A 762 -27.88 -2.44 -6.64
N LEU A 763 -26.67 -2.92 -6.93
CA LEU A 763 -26.42 -4.35 -7.17
C LEU A 763 -26.66 -5.18 -5.90
N GLN A 764 -26.37 -4.64 -4.72
CA GLN A 764 -26.60 -5.28 -3.42
C GLN A 764 -28.09 -5.36 -3.05
N ARG A 765 -28.96 -4.48 -3.59
CA ARG A 765 -30.43 -4.61 -3.46
C ARG A 765 -31.05 -5.62 -4.40
N SER A 766 -30.43 -5.90 -5.56
CA SER A 766 -30.96 -6.86 -6.54
C SER A 766 -30.69 -8.35 -6.22
N GLY A 767 -29.87 -8.63 -5.19
CA GLY A 767 -29.54 -9.99 -4.75
C GLY A 767 -30.50 -10.59 -3.70
N ASN A 768 -31.43 -9.80 -3.15
CA ASN A 768 -32.40 -10.29 -2.17
C ASN A 768 -33.65 -10.83 -2.86
N TRP A 769 -33.61 -12.10 -3.24
CA TRP A 769 -34.82 -12.86 -3.51
C TRP A 769 -35.57 -13.07 -2.18
N HIS A 770 -36.84 -12.69 -2.20
CA HIS A 770 -37.78 -12.63 -1.09
C HIS A 770 -37.85 -13.87 -0.17
N THR A 771 -37.91 -13.60 1.14
CA THR A 771 -38.92 -14.18 2.04
C THR A 771 -39.54 -13.05 2.90
N PRO A 772 -40.87 -12.95 3.02
CA PRO A 772 -41.55 -11.80 3.63
C PRO A 772 -41.76 -11.99 5.13
N GLY A 773 -41.53 -10.95 5.93
CA GLY A 773 -41.97 -10.94 7.32
C GLY A 773 -41.35 -9.85 8.19
N CYS A 774 -42.22 -9.08 8.84
CA CYS A 774 -41.96 -8.20 9.98
C CYS A 774 -41.41 -6.80 9.71
N GLN A 775 -42.36 -5.87 9.63
CA GLN A 775 -42.25 -4.44 9.92
C GLN A 775 -41.72 -4.22 11.35
N HIS A 776 -40.83 -3.23 11.54
CA HIS A 776 -40.70 -2.55 12.83
C HIS A 776 -40.57 -1.02 12.62
N PRO A 777 -41.21 -0.21 13.50
CA PRO A 777 -41.39 1.23 13.30
C PRO A 777 -40.24 2.08 13.87
N LYS A 778 -40.17 3.33 13.38
CA LYS A 778 -39.29 4.42 13.78
C LYS A 778 -39.51 4.86 15.24
N ALA A 779 -38.41 5.21 15.93
CA ALA A 779 -38.32 6.14 17.06
C ALA A 779 -36.88 6.69 17.02
N GLN A 780 -36.51 7.98 17.00
CA GLN A 780 -37.10 9.26 17.43
C GLN A 780 -37.59 9.25 18.88
N GLN A 781 -36.67 9.49 19.83
CA GLN A 781 -36.81 10.48 20.92
C GLN A 781 -35.66 10.39 21.94
N LEU A 782 -35.40 11.54 22.58
CA LEU A 782 -34.65 11.80 23.82
C LEU A 782 -33.20 12.32 23.71
N GLU A 783 -33.10 13.56 23.22
CA GLU A 783 -32.40 14.62 23.96
C GLU A 783 -33.26 15.02 25.17
N THR A 784 -32.73 14.90 26.39
CA THR A 784 -32.92 15.79 27.56
C THR A 784 -32.42 15.09 28.82
N LEU A 785 -31.28 15.55 29.35
CA LEU A 785 -31.10 15.99 30.74
C LEU A 785 -29.61 16.26 31.04
N ALA A 786 -29.33 17.53 31.32
CA ALA A 786 -28.13 18.17 31.87
C ALA A 786 -26.88 18.29 30.97
#